data_AF-A0A941NYU7-F1
#
_entry.id   AF-A0A941NYU7-F1
#
_cell.length_a   1.000
_cell.length_b   1.000
_cell.length_c   1.000
_cell.angle_alpha   90.00
_cell.angle_beta   90.00
_cell.angle_gamma   90.00
#
_symmetry.space_group_name_H-M   'P 1'
#
loop_
_entity.id
_entity.type
_entity.pdbx_description
1 polymer ?
#
loop_
_entity_poly.entity_id
_entity_poly.type
_entity_poly.pdbx_seq_one_letter_code
_entity_poly.pdbx_strand_id
1 'polypeptide(L)'
;MPVSEQIPRVRVDPDGLDFDTLRKEGIGKVQELCGEIWTDYNLHDPGVTILEQLCYGLTDLSYRSGFAVEDYLINEKNTIDLQRQALFSPEDILPSSAVTEIDYQKILYDAVPEIDYVWLELSTAENNSAAGGLYTVFVKLDDELMQSHADEQKQSSNPDGQSSRLEQLDTVSEHIRSRLDQLGAVLDEKYEDLRSGRSVATDIDLPVQSSERLIEQTGGILRQLDASLASLDRIWRKINSTWSVIVDSSPNSDLSARLNSILPNLGVVLSYAQESVLPVFESKTDDEVANDDTLPDKLIPLLSGLERELDELDKELQGIENGLVSKIGAPGRAAGKLDESAESAVIQKIQSVFAAHRNLCEDIDRVEIIHAVPYFLAGEVEIQPAHNRAKIYAEIFLKCAHYISSGIQVDRYESILNQTGNYERIFSGPLTQHGFISDRCFAGADEVLSVVDLMTLISRIDGVIKVHELYLIDQDNKKYISVAYDSSRHVFPDLSFPGSAKPQQILRLVLPHDVSRKDHDGQTPDFRFYESRQDEALLEETHLELRKLIFEYHAFRNNRPSFAHLIPLPKGERRVAAEYYSIQNHFPAAYGINRYGIPHAKPPEVKAKAKQLKAYLFPFEQLMADYLQNVQEMPRLFSLDAGLKQSYFCQFLDNGNIPDIEPLYATGMHDSQTALAKIVAHHDRFSDRRNRVLDTLLAMYGEQYPQAALQQFDCYRRSDQSRWIIANKINFLRCIKDITRDRGKGFNYLKPTLHGHTEDNEENLAGAHQRISILLGLTQFDRIPLITDVLIQRNSRLIPDRIVAESMQFLPAELEANAIPLVIDEEKLAEIAVPAKLPPFCYGVFQEGVELKNYRLVDSGEETVVCLKSGQNTRLWPLSRKRNRNAAERYAHEFCSAITQLNIACEGFHMIEHVLLRPRGKDAFAGIPQGEPFFDFRVSVIFPSWTARFSNTVFRKFAEETVIKNLPAHILPEFYWLDFVYLQDFEQRYKNWLSCLRQTHQNHHQNDFEQLNSASERIVSFLLKNRKETEREYWL
;
A
#
# COMPACT_ATOMS: atom_id res chain seq x y z
N MET A 1 17.78 0.68 29.31
CA MET A 1 19.08 1.17 28.85
C MET A 1 19.76 1.96 29.97
N PRO A 2 21.09 1.85 30.16
CA PRO A 2 21.81 2.76 31.04
C PRO A 2 21.81 4.17 30.43
N VAL A 3 21.66 5.18 31.27
CA VAL A 3 21.46 6.61 30.95
C VAL A 3 22.67 7.26 30.25
N SER A 4 23.71 6.50 29.87
CA SER A 4 25.03 7.03 29.52
C SER A 4 25.29 7.31 28.03
N GLU A 5 24.31 7.15 27.14
CA GLU A 5 24.46 7.47 25.70
C GLU A 5 23.54 8.61 25.23
N GLN A 6 23.16 9.51 26.13
CA GLN A 6 22.54 10.76 25.71
C GLN A 6 23.65 11.79 25.44
N ILE A 7 23.58 12.48 24.30
CA ILE A 7 24.31 13.73 24.10
C ILE A 7 23.94 14.62 25.31
N PRO A 8 24.91 15.02 26.15
CA PRO A 8 24.60 15.78 27.35
C PRO A 8 23.86 17.04 26.90
N ARG A 9 22.60 17.16 27.34
CA ARG A 9 21.80 18.35 27.05
C ARG A 9 22.62 19.53 27.55
N VAL A 10 22.99 20.44 26.64
CA VAL A 10 23.57 21.73 27.04
C VAL A 10 22.52 22.39 27.90
N ARG A 11 22.67 22.27 29.22
CA ARG A 11 21.79 22.96 30.16
C ARG A 11 22.17 24.42 30.02
N VAL A 12 21.27 25.19 29.43
CA VAL A 12 21.29 26.65 29.56
C VAL A 12 21.38 26.91 31.07
N ASP A 13 22.37 27.70 31.48
CA ASP A 13 22.50 28.12 32.87
C ASP A 13 21.15 28.74 33.28
N PRO A 14 20.39 28.12 34.20
CA PRO A 14 19.10 28.64 34.60
C PRO A 14 19.22 30.04 35.22
N ASP A 15 20.39 30.38 35.76
CA ASP A 15 20.70 31.68 36.34
C ASP A 15 21.27 32.65 35.26
N GLY A 16 21.72 32.17 34.10
CA GLY A 16 22.30 33.01 33.04
C GLY A 16 21.29 33.87 32.26
N LEU A 17 19.99 33.59 32.41
CA LEU A 17 18.90 34.27 31.69
C LEU A 17 17.83 34.84 32.63
N ASP A 18 18.12 34.94 33.92
CA ASP A 18 17.29 35.70 34.86
C ASP A 18 17.52 37.21 34.69
N PHE A 19 16.52 38.00 35.07
CA PHE A 19 16.53 39.46 34.88
C PHE A 19 17.74 40.15 35.54
N ASP A 20 18.07 39.78 36.78
CA ASP A 20 19.14 40.43 37.54
C ASP A 20 20.51 40.12 36.94
N THR A 21 20.71 38.88 36.50
CA THR A 21 21.91 38.45 35.80
C THR A 21 22.06 39.16 34.46
N LEU A 22 21.01 39.17 33.62
CA LEU A 22 21.01 39.88 32.33
C LEU A 22 21.27 41.38 32.49
N ARG A 23 20.69 42.00 33.52
CA ARG A 23 20.90 43.42 33.84
C ARG A 23 22.35 43.68 34.25
N LYS A 24 22.90 42.84 35.12
CA LYS A 24 24.29 42.96 35.57
C LYS A 24 25.28 42.79 34.41
N GLU A 25 25.06 41.80 33.55
CA GLU A 25 25.87 41.61 32.34
C GLU A 25 25.71 42.78 31.35
N GLY A 26 24.49 43.26 31.14
CA GLY A 26 24.20 44.41 30.30
C GLY A 26 24.95 45.66 30.77
N ILE A 27 24.89 45.97 32.07
CA ILE A 27 25.65 47.09 32.67
C ILE A 27 27.15 46.88 32.48
N GLY A 28 27.66 45.66 32.73
CA GLY A 28 29.07 45.33 32.53
C GLY A 28 29.53 45.57 31.09
N LYS A 29 28.74 45.18 30.09
CA LYS A 29 29.03 45.44 28.67
C LYS A 29 29.00 46.92 28.32
N VAL A 30 28.05 47.68 28.87
CA VAL A 30 28.00 49.14 28.64
C VAL A 30 29.23 49.82 29.27
N GLN A 31 29.65 49.40 30.46
CA GLN A 31 30.88 49.89 31.11
C GLN A 31 32.13 49.59 30.27
N GLU A 32 32.23 48.41 29.70
CA GLU A 32 33.33 48.02 28.82
C GLU A 32 33.35 48.86 27.52
N LEU A 33 32.19 49.07 26.90
CA LEU A 33 32.09 49.71 25.58
C LEU A 33 32.18 51.24 25.66
N CYS A 34 31.63 51.87 26.69
CA CYS A 34 31.53 53.33 26.77
C CYS A 34 31.67 53.92 28.17
N GLY A 35 32.31 53.22 29.12
CA GLY A 35 32.51 53.69 30.50
C GLY A 35 33.33 54.98 30.64
N GLU A 36 34.03 55.42 29.59
CA GLU A 36 34.70 56.73 29.56
C GLU A 36 33.74 57.89 29.21
N ILE A 37 32.59 57.60 28.59
CA ILE A 37 31.62 58.60 28.12
C ILE A 37 30.35 58.58 28.98
N TRP A 38 29.79 57.39 29.22
CA TRP A 38 28.61 57.21 30.06
C TRP A 38 29.08 56.65 31.41
N THR A 39 29.16 57.50 32.44
CA THR A 39 29.74 57.13 33.74
C THR A 39 28.70 56.88 34.83
N ASP A 40 27.44 57.23 34.60
CA ASP A 40 26.34 57.10 35.58
C ASP A 40 25.44 55.91 35.24
N TYR A 41 25.43 54.92 36.12
CA TYR A 41 24.66 53.67 35.96
C TYR A 41 23.59 53.49 37.04
N ASN A 42 23.15 54.60 37.64
CA ASN A 42 22.12 54.57 38.68
C ASN A 42 20.71 54.47 38.10
N LEU A 43 19.76 54.06 38.95
CA LEU A 43 18.34 53.87 38.61
C LEU A 43 17.61 55.11 38.06
N HIS A 44 18.17 56.30 38.23
CA HIS A 44 17.55 57.54 37.76
C HIS A 44 17.94 57.89 36.31
N ASP A 45 18.95 57.21 35.76
CA ASP A 45 19.39 57.41 34.38
C ASP A 45 18.38 56.77 33.39
N PRO A 46 17.86 57.53 32.41
CA PRO A 46 16.95 56.99 31.40
C PRO A 46 17.52 55.86 30.54
N GLY A 47 18.82 55.85 30.27
CA GLY A 47 19.50 54.78 29.54
C GLY A 47 19.54 53.49 30.34
N VAL A 48 19.74 53.56 31.66
CA VAL A 48 19.65 52.38 32.56
C VAL A 48 18.21 51.87 32.58
N THR A 49 17.22 52.76 32.62
CA THR A 49 15.80 52.37 32.52
C THR A 49 15.51 51.62 31.21
N ILE A 50 16.03 52.10 30.08
CA ILE A 50 15.88 51.44 28.78
C ILE A 50 16.52 50.04 28.82
N LEU A 51 17.74 49.93 29.35
CA LEU A 51 18.44 48.66 29.48
C LEU A 51 17.63 47.67 30.33
N GLU A 52 17.06 48.11 31.45
CA GLU A 52 16.19 47.27 32.29
C GLU A 52 14.98 46.75 31.52
N GLN A 53 14.30 47.59 30.74
CA GLN A 53 13.15 47.13 29.95
C GLN A 53 13.54 46.15 28.84
N LEU A 54 14.72 46.32 28.24
CA LEU A 54 15.28 45.37 27.29
C LEU A 54 15.62 44.02 27.96
N CYS A 55 16.25 44.05 29.14
CA CYS A 55 16.54 42.84 29.93
C CYS A 55 15.24 42.09 30.31
N TYR A 56 14.20 42.82 30.68
CA TYR A 56 12.88 42.22 30.95
C TYR A 56 12.28 41.57 29.70
N GLY A 57 12.30 42.25 28.55
CA GLY A 57 11.86 41.69 27.27
C GLY A 57 12.62 40.40 26.91
N LEU A 58 13.95 40.39 27.05
CA LEU A 58 14.78 39.20 26.82
C LEU A 58 14.47 38.05 27.78
N THR A 59 14.07 38.35 29.03
CA THR A 59 13.66 37.32 30.00
C THR A 59 12.37 36.62 29.54
N ASP A 60 11.39 37.35 28.98
CA ASP A 60 10.18 36.75 28.39
C ASP A 60 10.53 35.87 27.17
N LEU A 61 11.42 36.35 26.28
CA LEU A 61 11.88 35.54 25.14
C LEU A 61 12.52 34.22 25.59
N SER A 62 13.40 34.29 26.60
CA SER A 62 14.05 33.11 27.19
C SER A 62 13.03 32.13 27.76
N TYR A 63 12.08 32.63 28.56
CA TYR A 63 11.01 31.82 29.14
C TYR A 63 10.20 31.08 28.06
N ARG A 64 9.82 31.77 26.98
CA ARG A 64 9.05 31.18 25.88
C ARG A 64 9.84 30.24 24.98
N SER A 65 11.17 30.34 24.95
CA SER A 65 12.06 29.40 24.27
C SER A 65 12.37 28.15 25.10
N GLY A 66 12.02 28.16 26.38
CA GLY A 66 12.19 27.04 27.30
C GLY A 66 11.00 26.09 27.40
N PHE A 67 9.98 26.23 26.55
CA PHE A 67 8.83 25.30 26.57
C PHE A 67 9.25 23.90 26.11
N ALA A 68 8.43 22.91 26.46
CA ALA A 68 8.65 21.54 26.02
C ALA A 68 8.47 21.44 24.49
N VAL A 69 9.14 20.48 23.84
CA VAL A 69 9.12 20.38 22.36
C VAL A 69 7.70 20.10 21.87
N GLU A 70 6.99 19.22 22.58
CA GLU A 70 5.59 18.86 22.36
C GLU A 70 4.64 20.06 22.36
N ASP A 71 4.94 21.11 23.14
CA ASP A 71 4.13 22.33 23.22
C ASP A 71 4.25 23.19 21.95
N TYR A 72 5.41 23.14 21.27
CA TYR A 72 5.58 23.81 19.98
C TYR A 72 4.95 23.01 18.84
N LEU A 73 4.99 21.68 18.90
CA LEU A 73 4.51 20.82 17.80
C LEU A 73 2.98 20.72 17.72
N ILE A 74 2.25 21.18 18.75
CA ILE A 74 0.80 21.08 18.82
C ILE A 74 0.12 22.04 17.83
N ASN A 75 -0.84 21.51 17.07
CA ASN A 75 -1.60 22.28 16.09
C ASN A 75 -2.86 22.93 16.73
N GLU A 76 -3.65 23.65 15.91
CA GLU A 76 -4.90 24.30 16.34
C GLU A 76 -5.98 23.32 16.85
N LYS A 77 -5.87 22.03 16.50
CA LYS A 77 -6.78 20.96 16.94
C LYS A 77 -6.32 20.30 18.24
N ASN A 78 -5.31 20.85 18.93
CA ASN A 78 -4.69 20.27 20.12
C ASN A 78 -4.11 18.86 19.89
N THR A 79 -3.62 18.58 18.68
CA THR A 79 -2.93 17.33 18.35
C THR A 79 -1.56 17.59 17.73
N ILE A 80 -0.65 16.63 17.84
CA ILE A 80 0.65 16.68 17.15
C ILE A 80 0.49 15.93 15.82
N ASP A 81 0.83 16.60 14.72
CA ASP A 81 0.88 15.99 13.39
C ASP A 81 2.25 15.33 13.17
N LEU A 82 2.37 14.09 13.63
CA LEU A 82 3.63 13.33 13.59
C LEU A 82 4.12 13.10 12.15
N GLN A 83 3.21 12.77 11.22
CA GLN A 83 3.56 12.56 9.82
C GLN A 83 4.13 13.83 9.18
N ARG A 84 3.52 14.98 9.44
CA ARG A 84 4.05 16.27 8.98
C ARG A 84 5.44 16.56 9.54
N GLN A 85 5.79 16.04 10.70
CA GLN A 85 7.11 16.24 11.33
C GLN A 85 8.11 15.12 11.02
N ALA A 86 7.75 14.18 10.14
CA ALA A 86 8.54 12.98 9.88
C ALA A 86 8.90 12.23 11.17
N LEU A 87 7.95 12.13 12.11
CA LEU A 87 8.06 11.36 13.34
C LEU A 87 7.16 10.13 13.22
N PHE A 88 7.72 8.96 13.50
CA PHE A 88 7.01 7.67 13.41
C PHE A 88 7.01 6.96 14.75
N SER A 89 5.95 6.20 15.03
CA SER A 89 5.90 5.38 16.24
C SER A 89 6.80 4.12 16.08
N PRO A 90 7.24 3.50 17.19
CA PRO A 90 8.13 2.33 17.14
C PRO A 90 7.61 1.19 16.27
N GLU A 91 6.32 0.90 16.31
CA GLU A 91 5.64 -0.13 15.53
C GLU A 91 5.56 0.18 14.03
N ASP A 92 5.72 1.45 13.64
CA ASP A 92 5.74 1.86 12.24
C ASP A 92 7.16 1.82 11.64
N ILE A 93 8.20 2.12 12.44
CA ILE A 93 9.57 2.36 11.94
C ILE A 93 10.58 1.25 12.24
N LEU A 94 10.38 0.50 13.33
CA LEU A 94 11.33 -0.56 13.74
C LEU A 94 11.15 -1.89 12.99
N PRO A 95 9.92 -2.36 12.67
CA PRO A 95 9.76 -3.60 11.94
C PRO A 95 10.45 -3.59 10.58
N SER A 96 10.98 -4.74 10.19
CA SER A 96 11.56 -4.98 8.87
C SER A 96 10.63 -5.86 8.02
N SER A 97 10.86 -5.91 6.70
CA SER A 97 10.26 -6.97 5.88
C SER A 97 10.80 -8.35 6.28
N ALA A 98 10.17 -9.41 5.76
CA ALA A 98 10.67 -10.77 5.94
C ALA A 98 12.02 -10.93 5.23
N VAL A 99 13.08 -11.38 5.93
CA VAL A 99 14.40 -11.60 5.33
C VAL A 99 14.88 -13.02 5.51
N THR A 100 14.54 -13.64 6.63
CA THR A 100 14.96 -15.01 6.97
C THR A 100 13.83 -16.02 6.76
N GLU A 101 14.18 -17.31 6.72
CA GLU A 101 13.22 -18.41 6.70
C GLU A 101 12.24 -18.32 7.89
N ILE A 102 12.75 -17.99 9.09
CA ILE A 102 11.94 -17.80 10.30
C ILE A 102 10.96 -16.64 10.13
N ASP A 103 11.37 -15.55 9.48
CA ASP A 103 10.47 -14.42 9.22
C ASP A 103 9.31 -14.81 8.29
N TYR A 104 9.60 -15.59 7.24
CA TYR A 104 8.55 -16.15 6.38
C TYR A 104 7.62 -17.08 7.15
N GLN A 105 8.17 -17.97 8.00
CA GLN A 105 7.37 -18.87 8.84
C GLN A 105 6.42 -18.10 9.75
N LYS A 106 6.90 -17.04 10.41
CA LYS A 106 6.07 -16.17 11.25
C LYS A 106 4.92 -15.55 10.49
N ILE A 107 5.19 -14.97 9.31
CA ILE A 107 4.17 -14.29 8.50
C ILE A 107 3.15 -15.30 7.97
N LEU A 108 3.61 -16.45 7.47
CA LEU A 108 2.73 -17.50 6.97
C LEU A 108 1.84 -18.05 8.08
N TYR A 109 2.42 -18.39 9.23
CA TYR A 109 1.69 -18.86 10.40
C TYR A 109 0.69 -17.81 10.91
N ASP A 110 1.10 -16.55 10.99
CA ASP A 110 0.25 -15.45 11.46
C ASP A 110 -0.93 -15.18 10.52
N ALA A 111 -0.71 -15.18 9.19
CA ALA A 111 -1.70 -14.80 8.20
C ALA A 111 -2.65 -15.93 7.75
N VAL A 112 -2.22 -17.20 7.84
CA VAL A 112 -3.00 -18.35 7.38
C VAL A 112 -3.41 -19.19 8.61
N PRO A 113 -4.65 -19.03 9.12
CA PRO A 113 -5.07 -19.68 10.36
C PRO A 113 -5.12 -21.21 10.27
N GLU A 114 -5.27 -21.78 9.08
CA GLU A 114 -5.30 -23.23 8.84
C GLU A 114 -3.94 -23.91 9.01
N ILE A 115 -2.85 -23.14 9.15
CA ILE A 115 -1.50 -23.66 9.38
C ILE A 115 -1.31 -23.96 10.87
N ASP A 116 -1.04 -25.22 11.17
CA ASP A 116 -0.59 -25.67 12.50
C ASP A 116 0.95 -25.58 12.60
N TYR A 117 1.67 -25.96 11.55
CA TYR A 117 3.13 -25.80 11.48
C TYR A 117 3.61 -25.51 10.06
N VAL A 118 4.67 -24.71 9.94
CA VAL A 118 5.27 -24.35 8.65
C VAL A 118 6.78 -24.24 8.77
N TRP A 119 7.50 -24.78 7.80
CA TRP A 119 8.91 -24.50 7.61
C TRP A 119 9.27 -24.37 6.14
N LEU A 120 10.42 -23.78 5.87
CA LEU A 120 10.91 -23.53 4.52
C LEU A 120 12.28 -24.18 4.39
N GLU A 121 12.54 -24.78 3.24
CA GLU A 121 13.86 -25.26 2.87
C GLU A 121 14.22 -24.70 1.49
N LEU A 122 15.49 -24.35 1.31
CA LEU A 122 16.01 -24.00 -0.01
C LEU A 122 15.96 -25.23 -0.92
N SER A 123 15.31 -25.11 -2.07
CA SER A 123 15.20 -26.19 -3.05
C SER A 123 16.59 -26.54 -3.58
N THR A 124 17.07 -27.75 -3.28
CA THR A 124 18.39 -28.23 -3.73
C THR A 124 18.37 -28.64 -5.21
N ALA A 125 19.46 -28.33 -5.92
CA ALA A 125 19.64 -28.52 -7.37
C ALA A 125 19.59 -29.98 -7.90
N GLU A 126 19.26 -30.97 -7.07
CA GLU A 126 19.14 -32.38 -7.51
C GLU A 126 17.96 -32.60 -8.48
N ASN A 127 16.97 -31.70 -8.49
CA ASN A 127 15.82 -31.73 -9.39
C ASN A 127 15.93 -30.74 -10.56
N ASN A 128 17.03 -30.75 -11.34
CA ASN A 128 17.20 -30.16 -12.69
C ASN A 128 16.64 -28.73 -12.98
N SER A 129 16.25 -27.95 -11.98
CA SER A 129 15.70 -26.59 -12.09
C SER A 129 16.57 -25.67 -11.22
N ALA A 130 17.80 -25.49 -11.67
CA ALA A 130 18.88 -24.81 -10.97
C ALA A 130 18.70 -23.28 -10.94
N ALA A 131 17.76 -22.79 -10.13
CA ALA A 131 17.68 -21.38 -9.74
C ALA A 131 17.85 -21.25 -8.22
N GLY A 132 18.86 -20.53 -7.77
CA GLY A 132 19.02 -20.12 -6.36
C GLY A 132 17.92 -19.16 -5.92
N GLY A 133 17.55 -19.21 -4.63
CA GLY A 133 16.48 -18.38 -4.06
C GLY A 133 15.07 -19.02 -4.15
N LEU A 134 14.99 -20.31 -4.47
CA LEU A 134 13.74 -21.06 -4.49
C LEU A 134 13.50 -21.77 -3.17
N TYR A 135 12.28 -21.64 -2.64
CA TYR A 135 11.87 -22.32 -1.41
C TYR A 135 10.83 -23.41 -1.69
N THR A 136 11.03 -24.55 -1.05
CA THR A 136 9.97 -25.53 -0.81
C THR A 136 9.33 -25.21 0.54
N VAL A 137 8.03 -24.94 0.54
CA VAL A 137 7.28 -24.61 1.75
C VAL A 137 6.56 -25.87 2.21
N PHE A 138 6.89 -26.35 3.40
CA PHE A 138 6.25 -27.50 4.00
C PHE A 138 5.23 -27.04 5.03
N VAL A 139 4.03 -27.60 4.96
CA VAL A 139 2.90 -27.15 5.78
C VAL A 139 2.19 -28.35 6.40
N LYS A 140 2.03 -28.31 7.73
CA LYS A 140 1.08 -29.14 8.46
C LYS A 140 -0.19 -28.34 8.67
N LEU A 141 -1.31 -28.89 8.22
CA LEU A 141 -2.63 -28.27 8.37
C LEU A 141 -3.29 -28.72 9.68
N ASP A 142 -4.13 -27.85 10.23
CA ASP A 142 -4.99 -28.17 11.36
C ASP A 142 -6.24 -28.94 10.86
N ASP A 143 -6.28 -30.24 11.12
CA ASP A 143 -7.36 -31.13 10.67
C ASP A 143 -8.75 -30.74 11.22
N GLU A 144 -8.83 -30.16 12.43
CA GLU A 144 -10.10 -29.76 13.05
C GLU A 144 -10.63 -28.47 12.41
N LEU A 145 -9.75 -27.49 12.17
CA LEU A 145 -10.11 -26.26 11.44
C LEU A 145 -10.50 -26.57 10.00
N MET A 146 -9.76 -27.45 9.32
CA MET A 146 -10.08 -27.88 7.95
C MET A 146 -11.44 -28.57 7.88
N GLN A 147 -11.80 -29.38 8.88
CA GLN A 147 -13.13 -29.99 8.97
C GLN A 147 -14.22 -28.97 9.33
N SER A 148 -13.95 -28.03 10.24
CA SER A 148 -14.91 -26.97 10.60
C SER A 148 -15.19 -26.04 9.42
N HIS A 149 -14.18 -25.68 8.64
CA HIS A 149 -14.35 -24.88 7.42
C HIS A 149 -14.91 -25.69 6.26
N ALA A 150 -14.63 -27.00 6.16
CA ALA A 150 -15.31 -27.87 5.20
C ALA A 150 -16.78 -28.05 5.58
N ASP A 151 -17.12 -28.07 6.87
CA ASP A 151 -18.49 -28.15 7.38
C ASP A 151 -19.20 -26.79 7.29
N GLU A 152 -18.50 -25.67 7.49
CA GLU A 152 -18.97 -24.30 7.21
C GLU A 152 -19.08 -24.06 5.72
N GLN A 153 -18.23 -24.62 4.85
CA GLN A 153 -18.35 -24.55 3.40
C GLN A 153 -19.43 -25.50 2.89
N LYS A 154 -19.65 -26.64 3.56
CA LYS A 154 -20.82 -27.49 3.34
C LYS A 154 -22.11 -26.84 3.85
N GLN A 155 -22.04 -26.02 4.90
CA GLN A 155 -23.13 -25.18 5.42
C GLN A 155 -23.24 -23.83 4.71
N SER A 156 -22.23 -23.34 3.99
CA SER A 156 -22.30 -22.17 3.09
C SER A 156 -22.71 -22.60 1.69
N SER A 157 -22.48 -23.87 1.37
CA SER A 157 -23.27 -24.66 0.44
C SER A 157 -24.50 -25.27 1.13
N ASN A 158 -25.01 -24.68 2.22
CA ASN A 158 -26.44 -24.79 2.45
C ASN A 158 -27.15 -24.01 1.34
N PRO A 159 -28.37 -24.43 1.02
CA PRO A 159 -29.26 -23.73 0.10
C PRO A 159 -29.53 -22.26 0.44
N ASP A 160 -28.95 -21.60 1.45
CA ASP A 160 -29.33 -20.22 1.82
C ASP A 160 -28.85 -19.16 0.81
N GLY A 161 -27.65 -19.29 0.24
CA GLY A 161 -27.20 -18.39 -0.83
C GLY A 161 -27.93 -18.61 -2.15
N GLN A 162 -28.29 -19.87 -2.44
CA GLN A 162 -29.07 -20.26 -3.60
C GLN A 162 -30.56 -19.95 -3.44
N SER A 163 -31.13 -20.11 -2.24
CA SER A 163 -32.50 -19.75 -1.86
C SER A 163 -32.63 -18.25 -1.87
N SER A 164 -31.65 -17.49 -1.35
CA SER A 164 -31.65 -16.03 -1.47
C SER A 164 -31.60 -15.56 -2.93
N ARG A 165 -30.80 -16.22 -3.77
CA ARG A 165 -30.71 -15.88 -5.21
C ARG A 165 -31.95 -16.33 -6.00
N LEU A 166 -32.52 -17.49 -5.66
CA LEU A 166 -33.79 -17.98 -6.19
C LEU A 166 -34.94 -17.09 -5.76
N GLU A 167 -35.00 -16.66 -4.49
CA GLU A 167 -35.98 -15.71 -3.95
C GLU A 167 -35.86 -14.34 -4.63
N GLN A 168 -34.63 -13.86 -4.87
CA GLN A 168 -34.42 -12.63 -5.64
C GLN A 168 -34.91 -12.77 -7.08
N LEU A 169 -34.58 -13.86 -7.76
CA LEU A 169 -35.02 -14.12 -9.13
C LEU A 169 -36.54 -14.37 -9.21
N ASP A 170 -37.14 -15.00 -8.21
CA ASP A 170 -38.58 -15.24 -8.09
C ASP A 170 -39.31 -13.92 -7.86
N THR A 171 -38.79 -13.05 -6.99
CA THR A 171 -39.34 -11.70 -6.77
C THR A 171 -39.32 -10.87 -8.05
N VAL A 172 -38.23 -10.91 -8.81
CA VAL A 172 -38.13 -10.22 -10.11
C VAL A 172 -39.07 -10.87 -11.14
N SER A 173 -39.17 -12.20 -11.16
CA SER A 173 -40.07 -12.93 -12.04
C SER A 173 -41.55 -12.64 -11.76
N GLU A 174 -41.96 -12.57 -10.49
CA GLU A 174 -43.32 -12.18 -10.08
C GLU A 174 -43.63 -10.73 -10.46
N HIS A 175 -42.65 -9.82 -10.34
CA HIS A 175 -42.81 -8.45 -10.79
C HIS A 175 -43.06 -8.37 -12.30
N ILE A 176 -42.25 -9.07 -13.10
CA ILE A 176 -42.41 -9.14 -14.56
C ILE A 176 -43.77 -9.78 -14.91
N ARG A 177 -44.14 -10.89 -14.25
CA ARG A 177 -45.44 -11.56 -14.44
C ARG A 177 -46.60 -10.58 -14.20
N SER A 178 -46.60 -9.90 -13.06
CA SER A 178 -47.64 -8.93 -12.71
C SER A 178 -47.76 -7.79 -13.72
N ARG A 179 -46.65 -7.34 -14.32
CA ARG A 179 -46.67 -6.28 -15.34
C ARG A 179 -47.18 -6.79 -16.69
N LEU A 180 -46.78 -7.99 -17.10
CA LEU A 180 -47.28 -8.62 -18.32
C LEU A 180 -48.78 -8.94 -18.22
N ASP A 181 -49.28 -9.34 -17.05
CA ASP A 181 -50.71 -9.55 -16.79
C ASP A 181 -51.51 -8.24 -16.87
N GLN A 182 -50.99 -7.14 -16.29
CA GLN A 182 -51.59 -5.81 -16.40
C GLN A 182 -51.68 -5.35 -17.85
N LEU A 183 -50.62 -5.57 -18.63
CA LEU A 183 -50.58 -5.28 -20.06
C LEU A 183 -51.60 -6.14 -20.82
N GLY A 184 -51.69 -7.43 -20.50
CA GLY A 184 -52.69 -8.34 -21.06
C GLY A 184 -54.10 -7.80 -20.84
N ALA A 185 -54.44 -7.36 -19.63
CA ALA A 185 -55.75 -6.80 -19.31
C ALA A 185 -56.08 -5.51 -20.10
N VAL A 186 -55.12 -4.59 -20.25
CA VAL A 186 -55.30 -3.36 -21.04
C VAL A 186 -55.47 -3.66 -22.52
N LEU A 187 -54.71 -4.63 -23.05
CA LEU A 187 -54.81 -5.05 -24.45
C LEU A 187 -56.09 -5.85 -24.72
N ASP A 188 -56.60 -6.61 -23.75
CA ASP A 188 -57.88 -7.31 -23.82
C ASP A 188 -59.05 -6.32 -23.86
N GLU A 189 -59.01 -5.27 -23.04
CA GLU A 189 -60.01 -4.19 -23.06
C GLU A 189 -59.99 -3.47 -24.42
N LYS A 190 -58.80 -3.13 -24.94
CA LYS A 190 -58.64 -2.56 -26.28
C LYS A 190 -59.09 -3.50 -27.38
N TYR A 191 -58.80 -4.80 -27.28
CA TYR A 191 -59.22 -5.81 -28.25
C TYR A 191 -60.74 -5.93 -28.31
N GLU A 192 -61.41 -5.94 -27.15
CA GLU A 192 -62.88 -5.98 -27.07
C GLU A 192 -63.52 -4.65 -27.50
N ASP A 193 -62.88 -3.50 -27.27
CA ASP A 193 -63.32 -2.20 -27.78
C ASP A 193 -63.21 -2.10 -29.32
N LEU A 194 -62.10 -2.56 -29.88
CA LEU A 194 -61.88 -2.67 -31.33
C LEU A 194 -62.86 -3.66 -31.98
N ARG A 195 -63.17 -4.77 -31.29
CA ARG A 195 -64.09 -5.81 -31.75
C ARG A 195 -65.56 -5.39 -31.64
N SER A 196 -65.92 -4.61 -30.62
CA SER A 196 -67.29 -4.14 -30.38
C SER A 196 -67.64 -2.85 -31.15
N GLY A 197 -66.66 -2.22 -31.79
CA GLY A 197 -66.83 -1.04 -32.64
C GLY A 197 -67.14 0.25 -31.87
N ARG A 198 -66.76 0.34 -30.59
CA ARG A 198 -67.15 1.44 -29.69
C ARG A 198 -66.22 2.66 -29.68
N SER A 199 -65.03 2.59 -30.27
CA SER A 199 -64.08 3.73 -30.29
C SER A 199 -63.92 4.37 -31.69
N VAL A 200 -64.97 4.97 -32.24
CA VAL A 200 -64.82 6.10 -33.19
C VAL A 200 -65.86 7.15 -32.84
N ALA A 201 -65.54 7.96 -31.84
CA ALA A 201 -66.22 9.22 -31.58
C ALA A 201 -65.19 10.29 -31.22
N THR A 202 -64.39 10.71 -32.20
CA THR A 202 -64.26 12.10 -32.70
C THR A 202 -62.95 12.24 -33.49
N ASP A 203 -63.11 12.57 -34.77
CA ASP A 203 -62.09 13.04 -35.72
C ASP A 203 -60.85 12.17 -36.00
N ILE A 204 -60.98 11.28 -37.01
CA ILE A 204 -60.09 11.10 -38.20
C ILE A 204 -60.47 9.78 -38.92
N ASP A 205 -60.70 9.85 -40.24
CA ASP A 205 -60.98 8.72 -41.15
C ASP A 205 -59.86 7.66 -41.13
N LEU A 206 -60.10 6.49 -40.50
CA LEU A 206 -59.30 5.28 -40.70
C LEU A 206 -60.03 4.32 -41.66
N PRO A 207 -59.39 3.79 -42.73
CA PRO A 207 -60.01 2.84 -43.65
C PRO A 207 -60.38 1.52 -42.95
N VAL A 208 -61.50 0.90 -43.33
CA VAL A 208 -61.98 -0.39 -42.77
C VAL A 208 -60.96 -1.54 -42.82
N GLN A 209 -59.97 -1.49 -43.73
CA GLN A 209 -58.88 -2.48 -43.79
C GLN A 209 -57.83 -2.32 -42.69
N SER A 210 -57.74 -1.16 -42.06
CA SER A 210 -56.77 -0.85 -41.01
C SER A 210 -57.21 -1.37 -39.63
N SER A 211 -58.52 -1.38 -39.35
CA SER A 211 -59.08 -1.87 -38.09
C SER A 211 -59.04 -3.39 -37.97
N GLU A 212 -59.34 -4.13 -39.05
CA GLU A 212 -59.22 -5.60 -39.06
C GLU A 212 -57.76 -6.05 -38.80
N ARG A 213 -56.79 -5.33 -39.38
CA ARG A 213 -55.36 -5.58 -39.17
C ARG A 213 -54.94 -5.33 -37.72
N LEU A 214 -55.42 -4.24 -37.12
CA LEU A 214 -55.16 -3.90 -35.71
C LEU A 214 -55.76 -4.94 -34.75
N ILE A 215 -56.97 -5.44 -35.03
CA ILE A 215 -57.60 -6.53 -34.27
C ILE A 215 -56.75 -7.81 -34.35
N GLU A 216 -56.30 -8.18 -35.55
CA GLU A 216 -55.48 -9.38 -35.76
C GLU A 216 -54.10 -9.27 -35.07
N GLN A 217 -53.45 -8.10 -35.16
CA GLN A 217 -52.17 -7.84 -34.50
C GLN A 217 -52.30 -7.81 -32.96
N THR A 218 -53.34 -7.16 -32.43
CA THR A 218 -53.57 -7.08 -30.98
C THR A 218 -53.91 -8.46 -30.39
N GLY A 219 -54.77 -9.24 -31.07
CA GLY A 219 -55.06 -10.62 -30.69
C GLY A 219 -53.89 -11.60 -30.91
N GLY A 220 -52.90 -11.23 -31.75
CA GLY A 220 -51.64 -11.95 -31.88
C GLY A 220 -50.72 -11.73 -30.68
N ILE A 221 -50.64 -10.49 -30.21
CA ILE A 221 -49.82 -10.09 -29.05
C ILE A 221 -50.35 -10.70 -27.76
N LEU A 222 -51.67 -10.67 -27.56
CA LEU A 222 -52.31 -11.32 -26.39
C LEU A 222 -51.94 -12.81 -26.32
N ARG A 223 -52.02 -13.53 -27.45
CA ARG A 223 -51.61 -14.95 -27.51
C ARG A 223 -50.12 -15.18 -27.23
N GLN A 224 -49.25 -14.28 -27.66
CA GLN A 224 -47.80 -14.36 -27.39
C GLN A 224 -47.46 -14.05 -25.92
N LEU A 225 -48.18 -13.11 -25.31
CA LEU A 225 -48.07 -12.80 -23.89
C LEU A 225 -48.49 -14.00 -23.04
N ASP A 226 -49.66 -14.59 -23.32
CA ASP A 226 -50.13 -15.80 -22.65
C ASP A 226 -49.15 -16.97 -22.79
N ALA A 227 -48.58 -17.16 -23.98
CA ALA A 227 -47.58 -18.20 -24.24
C ALA A 227 -46.29 -17.98 -23.43
N SER A 228 -45.83 -16.73 -23.34
CA SER A 228 -44.63 -16.35 -22.58
C SER A 228 -44.84 -16.54 -21.07
N LEU A 229 -46.00 -16.15 -20.55
CA LEU A 229 -46.41 -16.36 -19.16
C LEU A 229 -46.49 -17.86 -18.82
N ALA A 230 -47.11 -18.66 -19.70
CA ALA A 230 -47.18 -20.11 -19.53
C ALA A 230 -45.80 -20.80 -19.57
N SER A 231 -44.86 -20.28 -20.38
CA SER A 231 -43.48 -20.76 -20.42
C SER A 231 -42.72 -20.44 -19.14
N LEU A 232 -42.86 -19.22 -18.61
CA LEU A 232 -42.29 -18.83 -17.31
C LEU A 232 -42.80 -19.73 -16.17
N ASP A 233 -44.10 -20.01 -16.13
CA ASP A 233 -44.70 -20.90 -15.12
C ASP A 233 -44.18 -22.34 -15.20
N ARG A 234 -43.94 -22.82 -16.42
CA ARG A 234 -43.40 -24.16 -16.66
C ARG A 234 -41.94 -24.25 -16.21
N ILE A 235 -41.13 -23.23 -16.51
CA ILE A 235 -39.72 -23.13 -16.10
C ILE A 235 -39.61 -23.11 -14.58
N TRP A 236 -40.38 -22.26 -13.89
CA TRP A 236 -40.38 -22.19 -12.43
C TRP A 236 -40.87 -23.49 -11.77
N ARG A 237 -41.87 -24.17 -12.35
CA ARG A 237 -42.27 -25.50 -11.87
C ARG A 237 -41.13 -26.53 -11.96
N LYS A 238 -40.33 -26.51 -13.04
CA LYS A 238 -39.17 -27.40 -13.21
C LYS A 238 -38.00 -27.04 -12.27
N ILE A 239 -37.76 -25.75 -12.05
CA ILE A 239 -36.74 -25.29 -11.11
C ILE A 239 -37.12 -25.72 -9.69
N ASN A 240 -38.39 -25.50 -9.29
CA ASN A 240 -38.88 -25.88 -7.96
C ASN A 240 -38.92 -27.40 -7.75
N SER A 241 -39.26 -28.19 -8.78
CA SER A 241 -39.18 -29.66 -8.69
C SER A 241 -37.74 -30.15 -8.54
N THR A 242 -36.80 -29.58 -9.30
CA THR A 242 -35.36 -29.90 -9.21
C THR A 242 -34.80 -29.49 -7.86
N TRP A 243 -35.20 -28.32 -7.35
CA TRP A 243 -34.81 -27.81 -6.04
C TRP A 243 -35.32 -28.69 -4.89
N SER A 244 -36.58 -29.12 -4.94
CA SER A 244 -37.14 -30.08 -3.96
C SER A 244 -36.32 -31.37 -3.90
N VAL A 245 -35.85 -31.88 -5.04
CA VAL A 245 -34.99 -33.08 -5.10
C VAL A 245 -33.62 -32.83 -4.48
N ILE A 246 -33.03 -31.64 -4.70
CA ILE A 246 -31.74 -31.24 -4.10
C ILE A 246 -31.85 -31.12 -2.57
N VAL A 247 -32.98 -30.64 -2.06
CA VAL A 247 -33.23 -30.49 -0.61
C VAL A 247 -33.48 -31.85 0.06
N ASP A 248 -34.19 -32.77 -0.61
CA ASP A 248 -34.57 -34.08 -0.06
C ASP A 248 -33.49 -35.18 -0.20
N SER A 249 -32.42 -34.95 -0.97
CA SER A 249 -31.32 -35.91 -1.16
C SER A 249 -29.97 -35.31 -0.76
N SER A 250 -29.09 -36.08 -0.08
CA SER A 250 -27.74 -35.61 0.28
C SER A 250 -27.07 -34.93 -0.93
N PRO A 251 -26.50 -33.72 -0.77
CA PRO A 251 -26.32 -32.77 -1.86
C PRO A 251 -25.50 -33.41 -2.98
N ASN A 252 -26.18 -33.72 -4.08
CA ASN A 252 -25.52 -34.24 -5.26
C ASN A 252 -24.85 -33.03 -5.94
N SER A 253 -23.53 -32.87 -5.76
CA SER A 253 -22.76 -31.71 -6.21
C SER A 253 -22.91 -31.42 -7.72
N ASP A 254 -23.21 -32.44 -8.52
CA ASP A 254 -23.47 -32.31 -9.97
C ASP A 254 -24.81 -31.61 -10.26
N LEU A 255 -25.87 -31.86 -9.48
CA LEU A 255 -27.18 -31.22 -9.69
C LEU A 255 -27.19 -29.77 -9.23
N SER A 256 -26.56 -29.47 -8.09
CA SER A 256 -26.42 -28.09 -7.61
C SER A 256 -25.53 -27.26 -8.53
N ALA A 257 -24.45 -27.84 -9.07
CA ALA A 257 -23.59 -27.19 -10.07
C ALA A 257 -24.34 -26.91 -11.39
N ARG A 258 -25.15 -27.87 -11.86
CA ARG A 258 -25.97 -27.68 -13.08
C ARG A 258 -27.05 -26.62 -12.89
N LEU A 259 -27.75 -26.61 -11.75
CA LEU A 259 -28.70 -25.55 -11.44
C LEU A 259 -28.01 -24.18 -11.39
N ASN A 260 -26.83 -24.10 -10.75
CA ASN A 260 -26.01 -22.89 -10.72
C ASN A 260 -25.53 -22.41 -12.10
N SER A 261 -25.35 -23.31 -13.07
CA SER A 261 -25.03 -22.91 -14.45
C SER A 261 -26.22 -22.29 -15.19
N ILE A 262 -27.46 -22.61 -14.79
CA ILE A 262 -28.68 -22.12 -15.44
C ILE A 262 -29.22 -20.83 -14.79
N LEU A 263 -29.03 -20.64 -13.49
CA LEU A 263 -29.51 -19.43 -12.79
C LEU A 263 -29.02 -18.10 -13.42
N PRO A 264 -27.77 -17.97 -13.91
CA PRO A 264 -27.34 -16.81 -14.68
C PRO A 264 -28.13 -16.61 -15.98
N ASN A 265 -28.43 -17.69 -16.72
CA ASN A 265 -29.21 -17.63 -17.95
C ASN A 265 -30.65 -17.15 -17.65
N LEU A 266 -31.28 -17.68 -16.60
CA LEU A 266 -32.58 -17.18 -16.12
C LEU A 266 -32.50 -15.69 -15.75
N GLY A 267 -31.43 -15.27 -15.07
CA GLY A 267 -31.18 -13.85 -14.76
C GLY A 267 -31.07 -12.97 -16.01
N VAL A 268 -30.41 -13.45 -17.07
CA VAL A 268 -30.30 -12.75 -18.36
C VAL A 268 -31.66 -12.64 -19.07
N VAL A 269 -32.48 -13.69 -19.04
CA VAL A 269 -33.83 -13.67 -19.62
C VAL A 269 -34.73 -12.68 -18.87
N LEU A 270 -34.68 -12.68 -17.53
CA LEU A 270 -35.43 -11.73 -16.71
C LEU A 270 -34.94 -10.30 -16.89
N SER A 271 -33.63 -10.06 -17.00
CA SER A 271 -33.10 -8.72 -17.30
C SER A 271 -33.47 -8.26 -18.71
N TYR A 272 -33.50 -9.15 -19.70
CA TYR A 272 -33.98 -8.81 -21.04
C TYR A 272 -35.46 -8.39 -21.03
N ALA A 273 -36.31 -9.12 -20.31
CA ALA A 273 -37.71 -8.73 -20.12
C ALA A 273 -37.82 -7.37 -19.41
N GLN A 274 -37.04 -7.15 -18.35
CA GLN A 274 -37.07 -5.92 -17.56
C GLN A 274 -36.50 -4.69 -18.28
N GLU A 275 -35.45 -4.83 -19.08
CA GLU A 275 -34.75 -3.71 -19.74
C GLU A 275 -35.22 -3.44 -21.17
N SER A 276 -35.76 -4.45 -21.86
CA SER A 276 -36.16 -4.33 -23.27
C SER A 276 -37.66 -4.38 -23.48
N VAL A 277 -38.41 -5.17 -22.69
CA VAL A 277 -39.86 -5.36 -22.88
C VAL A 277 -40.67 -4.38 -22.02
N LEU A 278 -40.38 -4.30 -20.71
CA LEU A 278 -41.14 -3.43 -19.78
C LEU A 278 -41.03 -1.91 -20.08
N PRO A 279 -39.87 -1.33 -20.45
CA PRO A 279 -39.74 0.13 -20.61
C PRO A 279 -40.52 0.70 -21.80
N VAL A 280 -40.92 -0.16 -22.75
CA VAL A 280 -41.81 0.19 -23.86
C VAL A 280 -43.18 0.70 -23.35
N PHE A 281 -43.52 0.38 -22.09
CA PHE A 281 -44.81 0.69 -21.48
C PHE A 281 -44.72 1.44 -20.16
N GLU A 282 -43.67 1.25 -19.36
CA GLU A 282 -43.51 1.97 -18.08
C GLU A 282 -43.38 3.48 -18.25
N SER A 283 -43.07 3.94 -19.47
CA SER A 283 -43.00 5.36 -19.83
C SER A 283 -44.35 5.98 -20.24
N LYS A 284 -45.44 5.20 -20.28
CA LYS A 284 -46.76 5.63 -20.77
C LYS A 284 -47.84 5.36 -19.74
N THR A 285 -48.84 6.23 -19.67
CA THR A 285 -50.07 6.00 -18.89
C THR A 285 -50.96 4.94 -19.56
N ASP A 286 -51.84 4.26 -18.81
CA ASP A 286 -52.73 3.22 -19.35
C ASP A 286 -53.57 3.73 -20.55
N ASP A 287 -54.00 5.00 -20.50
CA ASP A 287 -54.70 5.69 -21.60
C ASP A 287 -53.81 5.94 -22.84
N GLU A 288 -52.50 6.16 -22.66
CA GLU A 288 -51.55 6.34 -23.76
C GLU A 288 -51.17 5.01 -24.42
N VAL A 289 -51.13 3.92 -23.67
CA VAL A 289 -50.93 2.56 -24.18
C VAL A 289 -52.16 2.12 -24.98
N ALA A 290 -53.37 2.41 -24.47
CA ALA A 290 -54.61 2.13 -25.16
C ALA A 290 -54.75 2.87 -26.50
N ASN A 291 -54.15 4.06 -26.65
CA ASN A 291 -54.28 4.89 -27.86
C ASN A 291 -53.07 4.83 -28.83
N ASP A 292 -52.04 4.02 -28.57
CA ASP A 292 -50.87 3.90 -29.47
C ASP A 292 -51.08 2.80 -30.52
N ASP A 293 -51.29 3.21 -31.78
CA ASP A 293 -51.45 2.31 -32.94
C ASP A 293 -50.12 1.72 -33.44
N THR A 294 -48.97 2.24 -33.00
CA THR A 294 -47.63 1.73 -33.35
C THR A 294 -47.10 0.70 -32.36
N LEU A 295 -47.84 0.47 -31.28
CA LEU A 295 -47.50 -0.43 -30.19
C LEU A 295 -47.31 -1.88 -30.66
N PRO A 296 -48.17 -2.43 -31.55
CA PRO A 296 -48.03 -3.82 -31.99
C PRO A 296 -46.73 -4.08 -32.74
N ASP A 297 -46.35 -3.17 -33.63
CA ASP A 297 -45.15 -3.32 -34.47
C ASP A 297 -43.84 -3.25 -33.64
N LYS A 298 -43.87 -2.60 -32.47
CA LYS A 298 -42.73 -2.55 -31.54
C LYS A 298 -42.64 -3.80 -30.68
N LEU A 299 -43.78 -4.39 -30.31
CA LEU A 299 -43.83 -5.48 -29.33
C LEU A 299 -43.62 -6.86 -29.90
N ILE A 300 -44.20 -7.13 -31.07
CA ILE A 300 -44.09 -8.43 -31.73
C ILE A 300 -42.64 -8.92 -31.81
N PRO A 301 -41.64 -8.13 -32.26
CA PRO A 301 -40.25 -8.60 -32.30
C PRO A 301 -39.63 -8.81 -30.92
N LEU A 302 -39.99 -8.01 -29.92
CA LEU A 302 -39.46 -8.12 -28.56
C LEU A 302 -40.01 -9.36 -27.83
N LEU A 303 -41.31 -9.60 -27.94
CA LEU A 303 -41.99 -10.77 -27.37
C LEU A 303 -41.56 -12.06 -28.07
N SER A 304 -41.35 -12.02 -29.39
CA SER A 304 -40.80 -13.17 -30.13
C SER A 304 -39.35 -13.47 -29.73
N GLY A 305 -38.58 -12.43 -29.39
CA GLY A 305 -37.24 -12.59 -28.80
C GLY A 305 -37.30 -13.24 -27.42
N LEU A 306 -38.19 -12.77 -26.55
CA LEU A 306 -38.40 -13.33 -25.20
C LEU A 306 -38.84 -14.80 -25.26
N GLU A 307 -39.79 -15.14 -26.13
CA GLU A 307 -40.29 -16.51 -26.31
C GLU A 307 -39.18 -17.47 -26.74
N ARG A 308 -38.28 -17.03 -27.64
CA ARG A 308 -37.12 -17.83 -28.06
C ARG A 308 -36.16 -18.14 -26.91
N GLU A 309 -35.82 -17.14 -26.10
CA GLU A 309 -34.91 -17.32 -24.97
C GLU A 309 -35.54 -18.20 -23.88
N LEU A 310 -36.85 -18.06 -23.63
CA LEU A 310 -37.60 -18.94 -22.73
C LEU A 310 -37.62 -20.39 -23.23
N ASP A 311 -37.78 -20.61 -24.54
CA ASP A 311 -37.74 -21.94 -25.14
C ASP A 311 -36.35 -22.59 -25.09
N GLU A 312 -35.26 -21.82 -25.23
CA GLU A 312 -33.90 -22.32 -25.05
C GLU A 312 -33.65 -22.73 -23.59
N LEU A 313 -34.07 -21.89 -22.63
CA LEU A 313 -33.96 -22.20 -21.20
C LEU A 313 -34.77 -23.44 -20.81
N ASP A 314 -35.98 -23.61 -21.37
CA ASP A 314 -36.82 -24.79 -21.10
C ASP A 314 -36.20 -26.10 -21.65
N LYS A 315 -35.48 -26.02 -22.79
CA LYS A 315 -34.71 -27.16 -23.35
C LYS A 315 -33.50 -27.52 -22.51
N GLU A 316 -32.76 -26.53 -21.99
CA GLU A 316 -31.64 -26.77 -21.07
C GLU A 316 -32.11 -27.48 -19.80
N LEU A 317 -33.22 -27.01 -19.20
CA LEU A 317 -33.83 -27.64 -18.03
C LEU A 317 -34.33 -29.06 -18.31
N GLN A 318 -34.90 -29.31 -19.49
CA GLN A 318 -35.34 -30.65 -19.90
C GLN A 318 -34.16 -31.63 -20.07
N GLY A 319 -32.98 -31.13 -20.45
CA GLY A 319 -31.73 -31.91 -20.46
C GLY A 319 -31.29 -32.40 -19.08
N ILE A 320 -31.54 -31.60 -18.04
CA ILE A 320 -31.23 -31.96 -16.64
C ILE A 320 -32.21 -33.02 -16.11
N GLU A 321 -33.51 -32.87 -16.34
CA GLU A 321 -34.53 -33.87 -15.96
C GLU A 321 -34.25 -35.26 -16.56
N ASN A 322 -33.80 -35.31 -17.82
CA ASN A 322 -33.46 -36.57 -18.48
C ASN A 322 -32.19 -37.24 -17.89
N GLY A 323 -31.28 -36.47 -17.30
CA GLY A 323 -30.08 -36.98 -16.62
C GLY A 323 -30.39 -37.64 -15.27
N LEU A 324 -31.40 -37.12 -14.54
CA LEU A 324 -31.84 -37.57 -13.22
C LEU A 324 -32.35 -39.02 -13.20
N VAL A 325 -32.93 -39.50 -14.30
CA VAL A 325 -33.50 -40.86 -14.39
C VAL A 325 -32.44 -41.96 -14.54
N SER A 326 -31.18 -41.60 -14.83
CA SER A 326 -30.12 -42.57 -15.16
C SER A 326 -29.19 -42.97 -14.01
N LYS A 327 -29.27 -42.34 -12.82
CA LYS A 327 -28.28 -42.53 -11.74
C LYS A 327 -28.88 -42.68 -10.32
N ILE A 328 -29.91 -43.50 -10.16
CA ILE A 328 -30.32 -44.00 -8.83
C ILE A 328 -29.75 -45.40 -8.65
N GLY A 329 -28.50 -45.47 -8.17
CA GLY A 329 -27.80 -46.73 -7.90
C GLY A 329 -26.80 -46.58 -6.75
N ALA A 330 -27.25 -46.98 -5.55
CA ALA A 330 -26.52 -47.35 -4.32
C ALA A 330 -25.38 -46.44 -3.79
N PRO A 331 -25.50 -45.88 -2.56
CA PRO A 331 -24.38 -45.21 -1.90
C PRO A 331 -23.42 -46.24 -1.28
N GLY A 332 -22.22 -46.32 -1.84
CA GLY A 332 -21.08 -47.03 -1.24
C GLY A 332 -20.37 -46.14 -0.23
N ARG A 333 -20.09 -46.70 0.95
CA ARG A 333 -19.21 -46.16 1.99
C ARG A 333 -17.83 -45.79 1.44
N ALA A 334 -17.33 -44.59 1.75
CA ALA A 334 -15.90 -44.31 1.80
C ALA A 334 -15.61 -43.33 2.95
N ALA A 335 -14.80 -43.79 3.90
CA ALA A 335 -14.18 -42.97 4.92
C ALA A 335 -12.82 -42.46 4.39
N GLY A 336 -12.48 -41.21 4.74
CA GLY A 336 -11.10 -40.74 4.87
C GLY A 336 -10.33 -40.37 3.60
N LYS A 337 -10.67 -39.23 2.99
CA LYS A 337 -9.72 -38.34 2.28
C LYS A 337 -10.27 -36.92 2.39
N LEU A 338 -9.45 -35.98 2.85
CA LEU A 338 -9.75 -34.54 2.77
C LEU A 338 -9.99 -34.16 1.30
N ASP A 339 -10.84 -33.15 1.07
CA ASP A 339 -11.27 -32.75 -0.27
C ASP A 339 -10.13 -31.96 -0.96
N GLU A 340 -9.62 -32.44 -2.11
CA GLU A 340 -8.48 -31.83 -2.85
C GLU A 340 -8.68 -30.32 -3.14
N SER A 341 -9.94 -29.86 -3.15
CA SER A 341 -10.34 -28.46 -3.30
C SER A 341 -9.92 -27.56 -2.12
N ALA A 342 -10.03 -28.06 -0.88
CA ALA A 342 -9.71 -27.28 0.31
C ALA A 342 -8.20 -27.07 0.48
N GLU A 343 -7.41 -28.11 0.21
CA GLU A 343 -5.94 -28.03 0.19
C GLU A 343 -5.45 -27.02 -0.85
N SER A 344 -6.05 -27.04 -2.05
CA SER A 344 -5.72 -26.08 -3.12
C SER A 344 -5.98 -24.63 -2.71
N ALA A 345 -7.06 -24.36 -1.97
CA ALA A 345 -7.36 -23.01 -1.47
C ALA A 345 -6.32 -22.51 -0.45
N VAL A 346 -5.84 -23.39 0.43
CA VAL A 346 -4.79 -23.03 1.40
C VAL A 346 -3.46 -22.77 0.70
N ILE A 347 -3.10 -23.56 -0.31
CA ILE A 347 -1.90 -23.34 -1.12
C ILE A 347 -1.95 -21.96 -1.79
N GLN A 348 -3.10 -21.57 -2.36
CA GLN A 348 -3.26 -20.24 -2.95
C GLN A 348 -3.13 -19.11 -1.93
N LYS A 349 -3.64 -19.30 -0.70
CA LYS A 349 -3.45 -18.33 0.41
C LYS A 349 -1.97 -18.18 0.77
N ILE A 350 -1.24 -19.29 0.92
CA ILE A 350 0.20 -19.31 1.20
C ILE A 350 0.97 -18.55 0.11
N GLN A 351 0.71 -18.86 -1.17
CA GLN A 351 1.36 -18.19 -2.30
C GLN A 351 1.07 -16.68 -2.32
N SER A 352 -0.17 -16.28 -2.03
CA SER A 352 -0.56 -14.87 -1.93
C SER A 352 0.17 -14.13 -0.81
N VAL A 353 0.23 -14.72 0.38
CA VAL A 353 0.92 -14.14 1.54
C VAL A 353 2.42 -14.04 1.28
N PHE A 354 3.03 -15.08 0.73
CA PHE A 354 4.44 -15.09 0.36
C PHE A 354 4.74 -14.03 -0.71
N ALA A 355 3.98 -13.97 -1.80
CA ALA A 355 4.19 -12.99 -2.87
C ALA A 355 4.07 -11.53 -2.38
N ALA A 356 3.30 -11.28 -1.31
CA ALA A 356 3.19 -9.97 -0.69
C ALA A 356 4.40 -9.57 0.18
N HIS A 357 5.24 -10.52 0.59
CA HIS A 357 6.38 -10.30 1.48
C HIS A 357 7.74 -10.76 0.92
N ARG A 358 7.76 -11.42 -0.24
CA ARG A 358 8.96 -12.01 -0.82
C ARG A 358 10.07 -10.99 -1.04
N ASN A 359 11.31 -11.42 -0.86
CA ASN A 359 12.47 -10.63 -1.26
C ASN A 359 12.73 -10.71 -2.76
N LEU A 360 13.56 -9.78 -3.22
CA LEU A 360 14.13 -9.79 -4.56
C LEU A 360 14.88 -11.10 -4.80
N CYS A 361 14.66 -11.67 -5.99
CA CYS A 361 15.24 -12.94 -6.43
C CYS A 361 14.83 -14.17 -5.61
N GLU A 362 13.78 -14.06 -4.77
CA GLU A 362 13.20 -15.19 -4.06
C GLU A 362 11.80 -15.53 -4.57
N ASP A 363 11.47 -16.82 -4.64
CA ASP A 363 10.15 -17.30 -5.04
C ASP A 363 9.86 -18.72 -4.49
N ILE A 364 8.59 -19.13 -4.50
CA ILE A 364 8.21 -20.50 -4.14
C ILE A 364 8.45 -21.43 -5.33
N ASP A 365 9.12 -22.56 -5.10
CA ASP A 365 9.15 -23.68 -6.04
C ASP A 365 7.84 -24.47 -5.98
N ARG A 366 7.52 -24.98 -4.78
CA ARG A 366 6.31 -25.74 -4.50
C ARG A 366 5.94 -25.68 -3.02
N VAL A 367 4.68 -26.00 -2.75
CA VAL A 367 4.13 -26.16 -1.40
C VAL A 367 3.79 -27.63 -1.20
N GLU A 368 4.34 -28.24 -0.15
CA GLU A 368 4.10 -29.64 0.20
C GLU A 368 3.29 -29.71 1.50
N ILE A 369 2.10 -30.32 1.40
CA ILE A 369 1.25 -30.59 2.56
C ILE A 369 1.71 -31.89 3.20
N ILE A 370 1.97 -31.82 4.50
CA ILE A 370 2.58 -32.89 5.27
C ILE A 370 1.50 -33.57 6.11
N HIS A 371 1.38 -34.88 5.94
CA HIS A 371 0.43 -35.68 6.71
C HIS A 371 1.07 -36.17 8.01
N ALA A 372 0.35 -36.02 9.11
CA ALA A 372 0.81 -36.44 10.41
C ALA A 372 0.47 -37.90 10.73
N VAL A 373 1.28 -38.51 11.60
CA VAL A 373 1.00 -39.83 12.19
C VAL A 373 0.42 -39.61 13.59
N PRO A 374 -0.78 -40.14 13.87
CA PRO A 374 -1.44 -39.91 15.15
C PRO A 374 -0.79 -40.74 16.27
N TYR A 375 -0.51 -40.06 17.37
CA TYR A 375 -0.10 -40.60 18.67
C TYR A 375 -1.11 -40.23 19.75
N PHE A 376 -1.20 -41.04 20.78
CA PHE A 376 -2.14 -40.88 21.89
C PHE A 376 -1.40 -40.74 23.21
N LEU A 377 -1.86 -39.83 24.06
CA LEU A 377 -1.27 -39.59 25.37
C LEU A 377 -1.83 -40.58 26.40
N ALA A 378 -0.95 -41.35 27.05
CA ALA A 378 -1.34 -42.30 28.09
C ALA A 378 -0.44 -42.19 29.31
N GLY A 379 -1.00 -42.35 30.50
CA GLY A 379 -0.26 -42.17 31.75
C GLY A 379 -1.17 -41.96 32.95
N GLU A 380 -0.58 -41.58 34.08
CA GLU A 380 -1.29 -41.28 35.32
C GLU A 380 -0.83 -39.93 35.88
N VAL A 381 -1.77 -39.00 36.06
CA VAL A 381 -1.55 -37.65 36.57
C VAL A 381 -2.43 -37.42 37.81
N GLU A 382 -1.79 -36.99 38.89
CA GLU A 382 -2.45 -36.64 40.15
C GLU A 382 -2.92 -35.18 40.12
N ILE A 383 -4.19 -34.94 40.42
CA ILE A 383 -4.85 -33.63 40.35
C ILE A 383 -5.49 -33.20 41.67
N GLN A 384 -5.68 -31.90 41.86
CA GLN A 384 -6.32 -31.34 43.04
C GLN A 384 -7.85 -31.59 43.05
N PRO A 385 -8.46 -31.94 44.20
CA PRO A 385 -9.90 -32.24 44.28
C PRO A 385 -10.85 -31.08 43.92
N ALA A 386 -10.40 -29.83 44.02
CA ALA A 386 -11.23 -28.64 43.82
C ALA A 386 -11.38 -28.22 42.35
N HIS A 387 -10.62 -28.81 41.43
CA HIS A 387 -10.58 -28.41 40.03
C HIS A 387 -11.42 -29.35 39.15
N ASN A 388 -12.00 -28.83 38.06
CA ASN A 388 -12.74 -29.65 37.11
C ASN A 388 -11.78 -30.60 36.36
N ARG A 389 -12.03 -31.91 36.45
CA ARG A 389 -11.22 -32.96 35.83
C ARG A 389 -11.19 -32.84 34.30
N ALA A 390 -12.33 -32.57 33.68
CA ALA A 390 -12.46 -32.44 32.23
C ALA A 390 -11.65 -31.24 31.70
N LYS A 391 -11.69 -30.11 32.42
CA LYS A 391 -10.92 -28.91 32.08
C LYS A 391 -9.41 -29.15 32.17
N ILE A 392 -8.93 -29.81 33.24
CA ILE A 392 -7.51 -30.14 33.38
C ILE A 392 -7.07 -31.10 32.27
N TYR A 393 -7.88 -32.11 31.93
CA TYR A 393 -7.58 -33.01 30.81
C TYR A 393 -7.45 -32.19 29.52
N ALA A 394 -8.44 -31.36 29.20
CA ALA A 394 -8.45 -30.54 27.99
C ALA A 394 -7.21 -29.63 27.90
N GLU A 395 -6.81 -29.00 29.02
CA GLU A 395 -5.62 -28.14 29.07
C GLU A 395 -4.32 -28.94 28.91
N ILE A 396 -4.22 -30.13 29.52
CA ILE A 396 -3.08 -31.05 29.30
C ILE A 396 -2.99 -31.42 27.83
N PHE A 397 -4.10 -31.88 27.26
CA PHE A 397 -4.15 -32.29 25.86
C PHE A 397 -3.74 -31.14 24.94
N LEU A 398 -4.35 -29.96 25.09
CA LEU A 398 -4.07 -28.82 24.22
C LEU A 398 -2.62 -28.35 24.28
N LYS A 399 -2.03 -28.27 25.49
CA LYS A 399 -0.62 -27.85 25.61
C LYS A 399 0.36 -28.91 25.10
N CYS A 400 0.06 -30.19 25.33
CA CYS A 400 0.87 -31.27 24.77
C CYS A 400 0.72 -31.36 23.25
N ALA A 401 -0.49 -31.22 22.70
CA ALA A 401 -0.74 -31.20 21.26
C ALA A 401 0.02 -30.06 20.58
N HIS A 402 -0.10 -28.82 21.07
CA HIS A 402 0.68 -27.70 20.55
C HIS A 402 2.19 -27.91 20.64
N TYR A 403 2.70 -28.46 21.75
CA TYR A 403 4.13 -28.73 21.89
C TYR A 403 4.63 -29.81 20.92
N ILE A 404 3.82 -30.84 20.68
CA ILE A 404 4.15 -31.94 19.77
C ILE A 404 4.05 -31.48 18.31
N SER A 405 3.05 -30.65 17.99
CA SER A 405 2.75 -30.24 16.63
C SER A 405 3.72 -29.20 16.09
N SER A 406 3.89 -28.08 16.80
CA SER A 406 4.60 -26.91 16.31
C SER A 406 5.49 -26.23 17.35
N GLY A 407 5.12 -26.31 18.63
CA GLY A 407 5.75 -25.54 19.70
C GLY A 407 5.53 -24.03 19.58
N ILE A 408 4.74 -23.57 18.61
CA ILE A 408 4.54 -22.14 18.33
C ILE A 408 3.54 -21.55 19.32
N GLN A 409 3.98 -20.52 20.04
CA GLN A 409 3.13 -19.75 20.94
C GLN A 409 2.99 -18.31 20.42
N VAL A 410 1.75 -17.82 20.36
CA VAL A 410 1.42 -16.43 20.06
C VAL A 410 1.12 -15.70 21.36
N ASP A 411 1.92 -14.67 21.68
CA ASP A 411 1.76 -13.86 22.88
C ASP A 411 1.16 -12.48 22.56
N ARG A 412 0.47 -11.87 23.52
CA ARG A 412 0.02 -10.47 23.40
C ARG A 412 1.22 -9.53 23.44
N TYR A 413 1.28 -8.60 22.48
CA TYR A 413 2.26 -7.52 22.50
C TYR A 413 2.25 -6.74 23.83
N GLU A 414 1.07 -6.47 24.40
CA GLU A 414 0.92 -5.82 25.71
C GLU A 414 1.67 -6.56 26.83
N SER A 415 1.51 -7.87 26.92
CA SER A 415 2.17 -8.69 27.94
C SER A 415 3.69 -8.63 27.81
N ILE A 416 4.21 -8.74 26.58
CA ILE A 416 5.65 -8.72 26.31
C ILE A 416 6.24 -7.32 26.52
N LEU A 417 5.51 -6.28 26.14
CA LEU A 417 5.89 -4.88 26.36
C LEU A 417 5.99 -4.57 27.86
N ASN A 418 5.00 -4.98 28.64
CA ASN A 418 5.00 -4.78 30.10
C ASN A 418 6.12 -5.57 30.80
N GLN A 419 6.52 -6.72 30.26
CA GLN A 419 7.59 -7.55 30.84
C GLN A 419 8.99 -7.03 30.49
N THR A 420 9.22 -6.61 29.25
CA THR A 420 10.57 -6.32 28.75
C THR A 420 10.86 -4.82 28.61
N GLY A 421 9.85 -4.00 28.31
CA GLY A 421 9.99 -2.56 28.06
C GLY A 421 10.94 -2.17 26.92
N ASN A 422 11.33 -3.12 26.05
CA ASN A 422 12.29 -2.89 24.97
C ASN A 422 11.64 -3.03 23.59
N TYR A 423 11.33 -1.90 22.97
CA TYR A 423 10.71 -1.84 21.64
C TYR A 423 11.57 -2.48 20.54
N GLU A 424 12.89 -2.28 20.56
CA GLU A 424 13.81 -2.78 19.53
C GLU A 424 13.78 -4.31 19.44
N ARG A 425 13.74 -4.99 20.58
CA ARG A 425 13.69 -6.46 20.61
C ARG A 425 12.34 -7.02 20.17
N ILE A 426 11.26 -6.31 20.46
CA ILE A 426 9.88 -6.77 20.18
C ILE A 426 9.54 -6.58 18.71
N PHE A 427 9.95 -5.44 18.14
CA PHE A 427 9.71 -5.08 16.74
C PHE A 427 10.88 -5.47 15.83
N SER A 428 11.73 -6.40 16.27
CA SER A 428 12.78 -6.98 15.44
C SER A 428 12.17 -8.01 14.49
N GLY A 429 12.36 -7.83 13.19
CA GLY A 429 11.77 -8.67 12.14
C GLY A 429 10.40 -8.18 11.69
N PRO A 430 9.61 -9.04 11.03
CA PRO A 430 8.29 -8.67 10.52
C PRO A 430 7.27 -8.50 11.65
N LEU A 431 6.43 -7.48 11.51
CA LEU A 431 5.31 -7.23 12.40
C LEU A 431 4.16 -8.19 12.08
N THR A 432 3.84 -9.06 13.03
CA THR A 432 2.69 -9.97 12.99
C THR A 432 1.40 -9.26 13.41
N GLN A 433 0.28 -9.62 12.77
CA GLN A 433 -1.04 -9.00 12.97
C GLN A 433 -1.79 -9.53 14.18
N HIS A 434 -1.57 -10.80 14.56
CA HIS A 434 -2.39 -11.49 15.56
C HIS A 434 -1.69 -11.72 16.91
N GLY A 435 -0.43 -11.25 17.05
CA GLY A 435 0.33 -11.29 18.29
C GLY A 435 1.80 -11.56 18.08
N PHE A 436 2.62 -11.37 19.11
CA PHE A 436 4.06 -11.57 19.06
C PHE A 436 4.42 -13.06 18.99
N ILE A 437 5.29 -13.43 18.05
CA ILE A 437 5.80 -14.79 17.88
C ILE A 437 7.33 -14.76 18.04
N SER A 438 7.85 -15.54 18.99
CA SER A 438 9.29 -15.60 19.24
C SER A 438 10.01 -16.47 18.22
N ASP A 439 11.20 -16.04 17.76
CA ASP A 439 12.09 -16.82 16.88
C ASP A 439 12.42 -18.21 17.45
N ARG A 440 12.42 -18.32 18.79
CA ARG A 440 12.70 -19.59 19.50
C ARG A 440 11.69 -20.68 19.19
N CYS A 441 10.48 -20.32 18.79
CA CYS A 441 9.45 -21.29 18.38
C CYS A 441 9.85 -22.04 17.10
N PHE A 442 10.78 -21.50 16.31
CA PHE A 442 11.22 -22.04 15.02
C PHE A 442 12.68 -22.53 15.04
N ALA A 443 13.34 -22.46 16.20
CA ALA A 443 14.74 -22.82 16.34
C ALA A 443 14.90 -24.36 16.40
N GLY A 444 14.62 -25.03 15.28
CA GLY A 444 14.75 -26.49 15.09
C GLY A 444 13.91 -27.29 16.09
N ALA A 445 12.82 -27.92 15.64
CA ALA A 445 12.22 -28.98 16.44
C ALA A 445 13.32 -29.97 16.82
N ASP A 446 13.55 -30.21 18.12
CA ASP A 446 14.49 -31.22 18.56
C ASP A 446 14.16 -32.51 17.80
N GLU A 447 15.16 -33.13 17.14
CA GLU A 447 14.96 -34.34 16.32
C GLU A 447 14.34 -35.49 17.14
N VAL A 448 14.24 -35.35 18.46
CA VAL A 448 13.64 -36.32 19.37
C VAL A 448 12.64 -35.62 20.31
N LEU A 449 11.35 -35.92 20.13
CA LEU A 449 10.30 -35.61 21.09
C LEU A 449 10.47 -36.47 22.34
N SER A 450 10.81 -35.85 23.47
CA SER A 450 10.96 -36.53 24.77
C SER A 450 9.72 -36.35 25.63
N VAL A 451 9.23 -37.44 26.21
CA VAL A 451 8.09 -37.40 27.15
C VAL A 451 8.43 -36.63 28.44
N VAL A 452 9.72 -36.48 28.78
CA VAL A 452 10.18 -35.70 29.95
C VAL A 452 9.80 -34.22 29.84
N ASP A 453 9.83 -33.67 28.63
CA ASP A 453 9.46 -32.27 28.39
C ASP A 453 7.95 -32.08 28.55
N LEU A 454 7.16 -33.05 28.07
CA LEU A 454 5.72 -33.10 28.27
C LEU A 454 5.37 -33.19 29.77
N MET A 455 6.08 -34.00 30.55
CA MET A 455 5.89 -34.07 32.01
C MET A 455 6.16 -32.71 32.69
N THR A 456 7.19 -31.99 32.24
CA THR A 456 7.53 -30.65 32.74
C THR A 456 6.45 -29.63 32.40
N LEU A 457 5.90 -29.71 31.19
CA LEU A 457 4.82 -28.86 30.71
C LEU A 457 3.51 -29.13 31.48
N ILE A 458 3.16 -30.41 31.69
CA ILE A 458 1.97 -30.82 32.45
C ILE A 458 2.07 -30.37 33.91
N SER A 459 3.25 -30.45 34.52
CA SER A 459 3.46 -30.05 35.91
C SER A 459 3.28 -28.54 36.15
N ARG A 460 3.26 -27.71 35.09
CA ARG A 460 3.01 -26.26 35.17
C ARG A 460 1.52 -25.89 35.06
N ILE A 461 0.64 -26.85 34.80
CA ILE A 461 -0.81 -26.63 34.68
C ILE A 461 -1.42 -26.46 36.07
N ASP A 462 -2.25 -25.44 36.24
CA ASP A 462 -2.92 -25.18 37.51
C ASP A 462 -3.89 -26.34 37.84
N GLY A 463 -3.82 -26.84 39.08
CA GLY A 463 -4.57 -28.02 39.51
C GLY A 463 -3.87 -29.37 39.32
N VAL A 464 -2.71 -29.45 38.64
CA VAL A 464 -1.87 -30.67 38.61
C VAL A 464 -0.95 -30.70 39.84
N ILE A 465 -0.92 -31.84 40.55
CA ILE A 465 -0.05 -32.06 41.72
C ILE A 465 1.24 -32.76 41.28
N LYS A 466 1.11 -33.86 40.54
CA LYS A 466 2.25 -34.71 40.15
C LYS A 466 1.92 -35.58 38.94
N VAL A 467 2.90 -35.79 38.06
CA VAL A 467 2.82 -36.80 36.99
C VAL A 467 3.52 -38.07 37.48
N HIS A 468 2.81 -39.20 37.55
CA HIS A 468 3.37 -40.48 38.01
C HIS A 468 4.01 -41.26 36.86
N GLU A 469 3.28 -41.41 35.75
CA GLU A 469 3.74 -42.07 34.53
C GLU A 469 3.19 -41.35 33.29
N LEU A 470 3.96 -41.29 32.21
CA LEU A 470 3.54 -40.71 30.93
C LEU A 470 4.23 -41.43 29.78
N TYR A 471 3.48 -41.71 28.71
CA TYR A 471 3.93 -42.39 27.49
C TYR A 471 3.13 -41.87 26.28
N LEU A 472 3.74 -41.94 25.10
CA LEU A 472 3.05 -41.79 23.83
C LEU A 472 2.77 -43.17 23.24
N ILE A 473 1.59 -43.34 22.63
CA ILE A 473 1.15 -44.61 22.05
C ILE A 473 0.86 -44.41 20.56
N ASP A 474 1.39 -45.27 19.69
CA ASP A 474 1.07 -45.27 18.26
C ASP A 474 -0.24 -46.04 17.95
N GLN A 475 -0.65 -46.06 16.69
CA GLN A 475 -1.85 -46.79 16.22
C GLN A 475 -1.79 -48.31 16.51
N ASP A 476 -0.58 -48.88 16.60
CA ASP A 476 -0.32 -50.29 16.90
C ASP A 476 -0.21 -50.58 18.41
N ASN A 477 -0.56 -49.58 19.24
CA ASN A 477 -0.59 -49.67 20.70
C ASN A 477 0.82 -49.84 21.34
N LYS A 478 1.87 -49.44 20.62
CA LYS A 478 3.26 -49.52 21.09
C LYS A 478 3.62 -48.26 21.86
N LYS A 479 4.28 -48.45 23.01
CA LYS A 479 4.66 -47.37 23.93
C LYS A 479 6.00 -46.74 23.54
N TYR A 480 6.04 -45.42 23.51
CA TYR A 480 7.23 -44.61 23.25
C TYR A 480 7.48 -43.66 24.43
N ILE A 481 8.73 -43.57 24.85
CA ILE A 481 9.24 -42.58 25.83
C ILE A 481 9.96 -41.43 25.09
N SER A 482 10.40 -41.72 23.87
CA SER A 482 10.98 -40.76 22.94
C SER A 482 10.56 -41.13 21.52
N VAL A 483 10.12 -40.15 20.72
CA VAL A 483 9.79 -40.33 19.31
C VAL A 483 10.77 -39.49 18.50
N ALA A 484 11.52 -40.12 17.58
CA ALA A 484 12.39 -39.38 16.68
C ALA A 484 11.57 -38.84 15.50
N TYR A 485 11.77 -37.57 15.15
CA TYR A 485 11.25 -36.98 13.93
C TYR A 485 12.08 -37.51 12.76
N ASP A 486 11.45 -38.21 11.82
CA ASP A 486 12.11 -38.59 10.58
C ASP A 486 11.96 -37.43 9.58
N SER A 487 12.85 -36.45 9.70
CA SER A 487 12.94 -35.29 8.80
C SER A 487 13.12 -35.70 7.33
N SER A 488 13.67 -36.90 7.06
CA SER A 488 13.87 -37.42 5.71
C SER A 488 12.62 -38.03 5.06
N ARG A 489 11.58 -38.32 5.85
CA ARG A 489 10.33 -38.92 5.36
C ARG A 489 9.11 -38.00 5.45
N HIS A 490 9.28 -36.78 5.95
CA HIS A 490 8.19 -35.84 6.18
C HIS A 490 7.04 -36.45 7.00
N VAL A 491 7.36 -37.21 8.05
CA VAL A 491 6.35 -37.81 8.93
C VAL A 491 6.42 -37.13 10.30
N PHE A 492 5.37 -36.39 10.65
CA PHE A 492 5.28 -35.67 11.91
C PHE A 492 4.37 -36.40 12.90
N PRO A 493 4.78 -36.63 14.16
CA PRO A 493 3.87 -37.06 15.19
C PRO A 493 2.84 -35.97 15.45
N ASP A 494 1.57 -36.36 15.56
CA ASP A 494 0.50 -35.47 15.99
C ASP A 494 -0.27 -36.09 17.13
N LEU A 495 -0.70 -35.28 18.09
CA LEU A 495 -1.41 -35.80 19.25
C LEU A 495 -2.89 -35.84 18.94
N SER A 496 -3.42 -37.05 18.76
CA SER A 496 -4.85 -37.25 18.51
C SER A 496 -5.62 -37.45 19.80
N PHE A 497 -6.79 -36.82 19.88
CA PHE A 497 -7.70 -37.07 20.99
C PHE A 497 -8.28 -38.50 20.85
N PRO A 498 -8.39 -39.28 21.95
CA PRO A 498 -8.94 -40.64 21.88
C PRO A 498 -10.38 -40.64 21.34
N GLY A 499 -10.59 -41.31 20.20
CA GLY A 499 -11.92 -41.47 19.58
C GLY A 499 -12.58 -42.82 19.86
N SER A 500 -13.64 -43.14 19.12
CA SER A 500 -14.33 -44.44 19.17
C SER A 500 -13.59 -45.57 18.43
N ALA A 501 -12.46 -45.28 17.79
CA ALA A 501 -11.55 -46.25 17.16
C ALA A 501 -10.20 -46.30 17.90
N LYS A 502 -9.54 -47.48 17.84
CA LYS A 502 -8.28 -47.79 18.54
C LYS A 502 -7.19 -46.74 18.33
N PRO A 503 -6.29 -46.52 19.32
CA PRO A 503 -6.14 -47.24 20.59
C PRO A 503 -7.05 -46.72 21.73
N GLN A 504 -7.38 -47.62 22.67
CA GLN A 504 -8.32 -47.41 23.79
C GLN A 504 -7.64 -47.04 25.13
N GLN A 505 -6.38 -46.57 25.11
CA GLN A 505 -5.64 -46.18 26.32
C GLN A 505 -5.59 -44.64 26.42
N ILE A 506 -6.10 -44.10 27.53
CA ILE A 506 -6.19 -42.64 27.77
C ILE A 506 -5.40 -42.23 29.03
N LEU A 507 -5.18 -40.92 29.16
CA LEU A 507 -4.55 -40.32 30.34
C LEU A 507 -5.48 -40.43 31.57
N ARG A 508 -5.00 -41.04 32.66
CA ARG A 508 -5.77 -41.22 33.89
C ARG A 508 -5.53 -40.06 34.86
N LEU A 509 -6.59 -39.32 35.20
CA LEU A 509 -6.56 -38.28 36.23
C LEU A 509 -7.00 -38.84 37.59
N VAL A 510 -6.10 -38.83 38.57
CA VAL A 510 -6.27 -39.52 39.86
C VAL A 510 -6.28 -38.49 41.01
N LEU A 511 -7.15 -38.68 42.00
CA LEU A 511 -7.14 -37.85 43.21
C LEU A 511 -6.14 -38.39 44.24
N PRO A 512 -5.63 -37.56 45.18
CA PRO A 512 -4.63 -37.98 46.18
C PRO A 512 -5.02 -39.21 47.00
N HIS A 513 -6.32 -39.49 47.14
CA HIS A 513 -6.84 -40.65 47.87
C HIS A 513 -6.91 -41.95 47.04
N ASP A 514 -6.81 -41.86 45.71
CA ASP A 514 -6.96 -42.99 44.78
C ASP A 514 -5.62 -43.64 44.40
N VAL A 515 -4.50 -42.94 44.59
CA VAL A 515 -3.11 -43.38 44.27
C VAL A 515 -2.68 -44.62 45.08
N SER A 516 -3.41 -44.98 46.15
CA SER A 516 -3.03 -46.03 47.10
C SER A 516 -3.72 -47.40 46.98
N ARG A 517 -4.53 -47.67 45.94
CA ARG A 517 -4.99 -49.04 45.68
C ARG A 517 -3.94 -49.84 44.92
N LYS A 518 -2.87 -50.25 45.59
CA LYS A 518 -2.07 -51.40 45.16
C LYS A 518 -2.87 -52.66 45.49
N ASP A 519 -3.19 -53.48 44.49
CA ASP A 519 -3.72 -54.82 44.74
C ASP A 519 -2.71 -55.64 45.57
N HIS A 520 -3.22 -56.57 46.38
CA HIS A 520 -2.47 -57.38 47.35
C HIS A 520 -1.36 -58.27 46.74
N ASP A 521 -1.15 -58.26 45.43
CA ASP A 521 -0.23 -59.16 44.70
C ASP A 521 1.01 -58.47 44.08
N GLY A 522 1.22 -57.18 44.36
CA GLY A 522 2.47 -56.50 43.98
C GLY A 522 2.71 -56.30 42.47
N GLN A 523 1.73 -56.61 41.62
CA GLN A 523 1.72 -56.19 40.22
C GLN A 523 1.06 -54.81 40.10
N THR A 524 1.70 -53.90 39.36
CA THR A 524 1.03 -52.70 38.85
C THR A 524 -0.25 -53.13 38.13
N PRO A 525 -1.41 -52.48 38.35
CA PRO A 525 -2.62 -52.84 37.63
C PRO A 525 -2.31 -52.74 36.14
N ASP A 526 -2.41 -53.86 35.43
CA ASP A 526 -2.33 -53.88 33.97
C ASP A 526 -3.33 -52.85 33.45
N PHE A 527 -2.94 -51.98 32.51
CA PHE A 527 -3.78 -50.90 31.94
C PHE A 527 -5.07 -51.51 31.38
N ARG A 528 -6.12 -51.64 32.21
CA ARG A 528 -7.38 -52.26 31.81
C ARG A 528 -8.15 -51.29 30.91
N PHE A 529 -8.63 -51.84 29.81
CA PHE A 529 -9.52 -51.21 28.84
C PHE A 529 -10.73 -50.55 29.54
N TYR A 530 -11.10 -49.36 29.08
CA TYR A 530 -12.29 -48.64 29.52
C TYR A 530 -13.57 -49.35 29.02
N GLU A 531 -14.41 -49.83 29.95
CA GLU A 531 -15.77 -50.31 29.67
C GLU A 531 -16.79 -49.68 30.66
N SER A 532 -16.54 -48.46 31.15
CA SER A 532 -17.38 -47.77 32.15
C SER A 532 -18.05 -46.51 31.57
N ARG A 533 -19.37 -46.38 31.77
CA ARG A 533 -20.17 -45.19 31.39
C ARG A 533 -19.68 -43.88 31.98
N GLN A 534 -18.95 -43.91 33.09
CA GLN A 534 -18.46 -42.70 33.76
C GLN A 534 -17.29 -42.06 33.00
N ASP A 535 -16.53 -42.85 32.26
CA ASP A 535 -15.34 -42.40 31.55
C ASP A 535 -15.68 -41.86 30.15
N GLU A 536 -16.69 -42.44 29.48
CA GLU A 536 -17.30 -41.86 28.29
C GLU A 536 -17.85 -40.45 28.57
N ALA A 537 -18.52 -40.26 29.70
CA ALA A 537 -19.04 -38.95 30.10
C ALA A 537 -17.92 -37.92 30.37
N LEU A 538 -16.80 -38.35 30.98
CA LEU A 538 -15.63 -37.49 31.18
C LEU A 538 -15.00 -37.07 29.85
N LEU A 539 -14.91 -37.98 28.88
CA LEU A 539 -14.36 -37.68 27.55
C LEU A 539 -15.26 -36.71 26.77
N GLU A 540 -16.58 -36.86 26.83
CA GLU A 540 -17.52 -35.90 26.21
C GLU A 540 -17.41 -34.50 26.85
N GLU A 541 -17.35 -34.42 28.18
CA GLU A 541 -17.15 -33.14 28.89
C GLU A 541 -15.77 -32.53 28.55
N THR A 542 -14.74 -33.36 28.43
CA THR A 542 -13.39 -32.92 28.05
C THR A 542 -13.37 -32.38 26.63
N HIS A 543 -14.04 -33.04 25.67
CA HIS A 543 -14.18 -32.54 24.31
C HIS A 543 -14.87 -31.17 24.26
N LEU A 544 -15.89 -30.95 25.09
CA LEU A 544 -16.58 -29.67 25.17
C LEU A 544 -15.66 -28.56 25.71
N GLU A 545 -14.90 -28.84 26.77
CA GLU A 545 -13.91 -27.90 27.32
C GLU A 545 -12.75 -27.65 26.35
N LEU A 546 -12.29 -28.68 25.64
CA LEU A 546 -11.26 -28.56 24.61
C LEU A 546 -11.72 -27.63 23.48
N ARG A 547 -12.95 -27.82 22.97
CA ARG A 547 -13.55 -26.92 21.97
C ARG A 547 -13.61 -25.47 22.46
N LYS A 548 -13.95 -25.24 23.73
CA LYS A 548 -13.95 -23.89 24.31
C LYS A 548 -12.54 -23.29 24.33
N LEU A 549 -11.53 -24.05 24.76
CA LEU A 549 -10.16 -23.58 24.81
C LEU A 549 -9.59 -23.28 23.41
N ILE A 550 -9.88 -24.14 22.43
CA ILE A 550 -9.51 -23.94 21.02
C ILE A 550 -10.21 -22.69 20.47
N PHE A 551 -11.51 -22.51 20.72
CA PHE A 551 -12.23 -21.31 20.34
C PHE A 551 -11.65 -20.04 20.98
N GLU A 552 -11.31 -20.07 22.27
CA GLU A 552 -10.65 -18.95 22.96
C GLU A 552 -9.30 -18.62 22.34
N TYR A 553 -8.51 -19.63 21.94
CA TYR A 553 -7.24 -19.45 21.26
C TYR A 553 -7.41 -18.80 19.87
N HIS A 554 -8.36 -19.27 19.05
CA HIS A 554 -8.63 -18.65 17.74
C HIS A 554 -9.27 -17.26 17.87
N ALA A 555 -10.19 -17.06 18.82
CA ALA A 555 -10.77 -15.75 19.11
C ALA A 555 -9.71 -14.75 19.60
N PHE A 556 -8.70 -15.23 20.31
CA PHE A 556 -7.53 -14.44 20.65
C PHE A 556 -6.75 -14.04 19.40
N ARG A 557 -6.43 -14.98 18.51
CA ARG A 557 -5.72 -14.70 17.25
C ARG A 557 -6.49 -13.70 16.38
N ASN A 558 -7.81 -13.81 16.28
CA ASN A 558 -8.60 -12.91 15.42
C ASN A 558 -8.72 -11.46 15.94
N ASN A 559 -8.28 -11.17 17.18
CA ASN A 559 -8.31 -9.82 17.72
C ASN A 559 -7.03 -9.05 17.40
N ARG A 560 -7.12 -8.09 16.48
CA ARG A 560 -5.98 -7.21 16.13
C ARG A 560 -5.58 -6.32 17.32
N PRO A 561 -4.27 -6.24 17.65
CA PRO A 561 -3.80 -5.39 18.73
C PRO A 561 -3.95 -3.90 18.37
N SER A 562 -4.39 -3.10 19.35
CA SER A 562 -4.38 -1.64 19.25
C SER A 562 -3.15 -1.08 19.97
N PHE A 563 -2.13 -0.69 19.21
CA PHE A 563 -0.89 -0.11 19.77
C PHE A 563 -1.08 1.30 20.34
N ALA A 564 -2.14 2.01 19.92
CA ALA A 564 -2.43 3.38 20.35
C ALA A 564 -2.55 3.56 21.87
N HIS A 565 -2.96 2.51 22.60
CA HIS A 565 -3.04 2.52 24.06
C HIS A 565 -1.76 2.01 24.74
N LEU A 566 -0.93 1.24 24.02
CA LEU A 566 0.26 0.58 24.54
C LEU A 566 1.50 1.49 24.47
N ILE A 567 1.54 2.37 23.48
CA ILE A 567 2.68 3.26 23.24
C ILE A 567 2.19 4.70 23.48
N PRO A 568 2.49 5.28 24.66
CA PRO A 568 2.03 6.62 24.98
C PRO A 568 2.78 7.64 24.12
N LEU A 569 2.08 8.20 23.14
CA LEU A 569 2.59 9.32 22.34
C LEU A 569 2.67 10.60 23.18
N PRO A 570 3.66 11.48 22.92
CA PRO A 570 3.81 12.73 23.65
C PRO A 570 2.56 13.61 23.47
N LYS A 571 2.15 14.27 24.56
CA LYS A 571 1.04 15.22 24.59
C LYS A 571 1.56 16.56 25.05
N GLY A 572 1.39 17.58 24.21
CA GLY A 572 1.76 18.96 24.54
C GLY A 572 0.56 19.77 25.04
N GLU A 573 0.87 20.93 25.58
CA GLU A 573 -0.08 21.99 25.88
C GLU A 573 0.00 23.10 24.83
N ARG A 574 -1.15 23.58 24.36
CA ARG A 574 -1.18 24.68 23.39
C ARG A 574 -0.71 25.98 24.02
N ARG A 575 0.43 26.49 23.55
CA ARG A 575 1.00 27.79 23.95
C ARG A 575 1.08 28.71 22.73
N VAL A 576 0.70 29.98 22.91
CA VAL A 576 0.88 31.01 21.87
C VAL A 576 2.24 31.65 22.09
N ALA A 577 3.22 31.35 21.23
CA ALA A 577 4.57 31.88 21.37
C ALA A 577 4.72 33.26 20.71
N ALA A 578 4.03 33.49 19.59
CA ALA A 578 4.21 34.69 18.76
C ALA A 578 3.67 36.00 19.36
N GLU A 579 2.74 35.97 20.32
CA GLU A 579 2.09 37.20 20.80
C GLU A 579 3.08 38.17 21.44
N TYR A 580 3.30 39.30 20.78
CA TYR A 580 4.26 40.31 21.22
C TYR A 580 3.61 41.41 22.08
N TYR A 581 4.09 41.56 23.31
CA TYR A 581 3.73 42.65 24.23
C TYR A 581 4.87 43.66 24.31
N SER A 582 4.60 44.91 23.93
CA SER A 582 5.65 45.93 23.82
C SER A 582 6.29 46.31 25.15
N ILE A 583 7.63 46.38 25.18
CA ILE A 583 8.38 46.82 26.37
C ILE A 583 8.09 48.29 26.72
N GLN A 584 7.66 49.10 25.74
CA GLN A 584 7.19 50.48 25.97
C GLN A 584 6.09 50.58 27.02
N ASN A 585 5.28 49.53 27.20
CA ASN A 585 4.22 49.52 28.21
C ASN A 585 4.74 49.44 29.65
N HIS A 586 5.96 48.95 29.84
CA HIS A 586 6.59 48.83 31.15
C HIS A 586 7.30 50.12 31.59
N PHE A 587 7.50 51.08 30.68
CA PHE A 587 8.09 52.37 31.03
C PHE A 587 7.17 53.18 31.95
N PRO A 588 7.75 53.99 32.88
CA PRO A 588 6.98 54.93 33.69
C PRO A 588 6.16 55.88 32.81
N ALA A 589 4.93 56.22 33.24
CA ALA A 589 4.03 57.10 32.48
C ALA A 589 4.63 58.49 32.18
N ALA A 590 5.65 58.93 32.92
CA ALA A 590 6.39 60.16 32.66
C ALA A 590 7.04 60.21 31.27
N TYR A 591 7.39 59.07 30.68
CA TYR A 591 7.98 58.98 29.34
C TYR A 591 6.94 59.18 28.22
N GLY A 592 5.65 59.00 28.51
CA GLY A 592 4.56 59.22 27.55
C GLY A 592 4.49 58.21 26.39
N ILE A 593 5.22 57.10 26.46
CA ILE A 593 5.29 56.09 25.39
C ILE A 593 4.45 54.84 25.67
N ASN A 594 4.10 54.57 26.93
CA ASN A 594 3.28 53.43 27.33
C ASN A 594 1.81 53.59 26.93
N ARG A 595 0.97 52.59 27.22
CA ARG A 595 -0.49 52.58 26.92
C ARG A 595 -1.28 53.81 27.38
N TYR A 596 -0.82 54.55 28.39
CA TYR A 596 -1.49 55.77 28.85
C TYR A 596 -1.23 56.97 27.93
N GLY A 597 -0.15 56.91 27.16
CA GLY A 597 0.26 57.92 26.19
C GLY A 597 0.54 59.29 26.82
N ILE A 598 0.53 60.31 25.97
CA ILE A 598 0.66 61.71 26.40
C ILE A 598 -0.73 62.34 26.48
N PRO A 599 -1.09 63.03 27.59
CA PRO A 599 -2.34 63.77 27.68
C PRO A 599 -2.51 64.76 26.51
N HIS A 600 -3.71 64.82 25.92
CA HIS A 600 -3.99 65.64 24.73
C HIS A 600 -3.60 67.12 24.88
N ALA A 601 -3.70 67.67 26.09
CA ALA A 601 -3.38 69.05 26.44
C ALA A 601 -1.88 69.39 26.42
N LYS A 602 -0.97 68.41 26.26
CA LYS A 602 0.48 68.67 26.22
C LYS A 602 0.92 69.30 24.89
N PRO A 603 1.97 70.16 24.90
CA PRO A 603 2.50 70.81 23.70
C PRO A 603 2.95 69.82 22.61
N PRO A 604 2.91 70.20 21.31
CA PRO A 604 3.40 69.37 20.20
C PRO A 604 4.84 68.89 20.35
N GLU A 605 5.72 69.69 20.97
CA GLU A 605 7.12 69.32 21.22
C GLU A 605 7.25 68.08 22.11
N VAL A 606 6.40 67.96 23.14
CA VAL A 606 6.41 66.80 24.05
C VAL A 606 5.94 65.55 23.30
N LYS A 607 4.94 65.70 22.42
CA LYS A 607 4.46 64.62 21.55
C LYS A 607 5.54 64.19 20.54
N ALA A 608 6.29 65.13 19.97
CA ALA A 608 7.40 64.84 19.08
C ALA A 608 8.55 64.09 19.78
N LYS A 609 8.93 64.50 21.00
CA LYS A 609 9.98 63.82 21.79
C LYS A 609 9.60 62.38 22.14
N ALA A 610 8.36 62.12 22.54
CA ALA A 610 7.92 60.76 22.78
C ALA A 610 7.92 59.93 21.49
N LYS A 611 7.46 60.48 20.36
CA LYS A 611 7.55 59.82 19.06
C LYS A 611 8.99 59.50 18.65
N GLN A 612 9.94 60.40 18.94
CA GLN A 612 11.36 60.14 18.72
C GLN A 612 11.88 58.98 19.56
N LEU A 613 11.50 58.90 20.85
CA LEU A 613 11.88 57.78 21.70
C LEU A 613 11.22 56.46 21.25
N LYS A 614 9.95 56.48 20.81
CA LYS A 614 9.31 55.30 20.20
C LYS A 614 10.06 54.82 18.98
N ALA A 615 10.43 55.73 18.08
CA ALA A 615 11.23 55.40 16.90
C ALA A 615 12.62 54.86 17.26
N TYR A 616 13.24 55.35 18.34
CA TYR A 616 14.50 54.83 18.84
C TYR A 616 14.37 53.38 19.38
N LEU A 617 13.28 53.06 20.07
CA LEU A 617 13.04 51.73 20.64
C LEU A 617 12.57 50.70 19.59
N PHE A 618 11.98 51.17 18.49
CA PHE A 618 11.35 50.31 17.47
C PHE A 618 12.25 49.18 16.93
N PRO A 619 13.54 49.40 16.57
CA PRO A 619 14.38 48.31 16.07
C PRO A 619 14.57 47.17 17.08
N PHE A 620 14.64 47.48 18.38
CA PHE A 620 14.77 46.46 19.43
C PHE A 620 13.47 45.68 19.59
N GLU A 621 12.33 46.37 19.53
CA GLU A 621 11.01 45.76 19.61
C GLU A 621 10.73 44.84 18.42
N GLN A 622 11.09 45.29 17.21
CA GLN A 622 10.95 44.49 15.99
C GLN A 622 11.79 43.20 16.05
N LEU A 623 13.04 43.27 16.55
CA LEU A 623 13.88 42.09 16.73
C LEU A 623 13.28 41.07 17.71
N MET A 624 12.72 41.55 18.83
CA MET A 624 12.07 40.68 19.81
C MET A 624 10.78 40.04 19.26
N ALA A 625 9.96 40.82 18.53
CA ALA A 625 8.76 40.31 17.86
C ALA A 625 9.10 39.27 16.77
N ASP A 626 10.11 39.54 15.95
CA ASP A 626 10.59 38.60 14.93
C ASP A 626 11.12 37.31 15.57
N TYR A 627 11.82 37.40 16.71
CA TYR A 627 12.27 36.21 17.44
C TYR A 627 11.09 35.33 17.87
N LEU A 628 10.04 35.92 18.47
CA LEU A 628 8.84 35.17 18.88
C LEU A 628 8.12 34.53 17.69
N GLN A 629 8.03 35.24 16.57
CA GLN A 629 7.47 34.67 15.34
C GLN A 629 8.31 33.49 14.83
N ASN A 630 9.64 33.56 14.92
CA ASN A 630 10.52 32.45 14.56
C ASN A 630 10.35 31.24 15.47
N VAL A 631 10.18 31.44 16.77
CA VAL A 631 9.90 30.35 17.74
C VAL A 631 8.57 29.67 17.40
N GLN A 632 7.53 30.44 17.09
CA GLN A 632 6.22 29.92 16.71
C GLN A 632 6.25 29.10 15.41
N GLU A 633 7.05 29.52 14.43
CA GLU A 633 7.13 28.87 13.11
C GLU A 633 8.23 27.80 13.02
N MET A 634 9.04 27.62 14.07
CA MET A 634 10.10 26.61 14.11
C MET A 634 9.59 25.19 13.78
N PRO A 635 8.45 24.70 14.32
CA PRO A 635 7.86 23.42 13.93
C PRO A 635 7.61 23.30 12.41
N ARG A 636 7.24 24.40 11.76
CA ARG A 636 7.03 24.40 10.30
C ARG A 636 8.34 24.27 9.56
N LEU A 637 9.43 24.87 10.07
CA LEU A 637 10.77 24.71 9.51
C LEU A 637 11.33 23.28 9.64
N PHE A 638 10.88 22.48 10.62
CA PHE A 638 11.21 21.05 10.77
C PHE A 638 10.20 20.11 10.11
N SER A 639 9.13 20.64 9.50
CA SER A 639 8.09 19.82 8.88
C SER A 639 8.42 19.37 7.45
N LEU A 640 7.58 18.52 6.87
CA LEU A 640 7.58 18.08 5.47
C LEU A 640 6.77 19.02 4.53
N ASP A 641 6.55 20.27 4.95
CA ASP A 641 5.91 21.32 4.15
C ASP A 641 6.80 21.68 2.94
N ALA A 642 6.38 21.25 1.75
CA ALA A 642 7.03 21.53 0.48
C ALA A 642 6.72 22.94 -0.05
N GLY A 643 5.65 23.59 0.47
CA GLY A 643 5.24 24.94 0.08
C GLY A 643 6.00 26.04 0.83
N LEU A 644 6.86 25.69 1.77
CA LEU A 644 7.64 26.64 2.55
C LEU A 644 8.67 27.36 1.67
N LYS A 645 8.72 28.70 1.76
CA LYS A 645 9.60 29.55 0.95
C LYS A 645 10.61 30.37 1.76
N GLN A 646 10.52 30.32 3.09
CA GLN A 646 11.34 31.10 4.00
C GLN A 646 11.65 30.30 5.27
N SER A 647 12.77 30.63 5.93
CA SER A 647 13.23 30.03 7.18
C SER A 647 13.25 31.03 8.33
N TYR A 648 13.30 32.32 8.01
CA TYR A 648 13.08 33.39 8.97
C TYR A 648 11.69 33.98 8.77
N PHE A 649 11.04 34.24 9.89
CA PHE A 649 9.71 34.80 9.96
C PHE A 649 9.76 36.10 10.74
N CYS A 650 8.83 37.00 10.42
CA CYS A 650 8.73 38.31 11.04
C CYS A 650 7.27 38.64 11.32
N GLN A 651 7.04 39.42 12.37
CA GLN A 651 5.73 39.97 12.69
C GLN A 651 5.73 41.47 12.42
N PHE A 652 4.76 41.96 11.65
CA PHE A 652 4.60 43.41 11.49
C PHE A 652 3.95 44.01 12.74
N LEU A 653 4.53 45.08 13.29
CA LEU A 653 4.06 45.75 14.51
C LEU A 653 3.12 46.91 14.17
N ASP A 654 1.85 46.80 14.57
CA ASP A 654 0.84 47.84 14.36
C ASP A 654 0.40 48.50 15.68
N ASN A 655 -0.63 49.34 15.63
CA ASN A 655 -1.17 50.00 16.83
C ASN A 655 -1.75 49.03 17.88
N GLY A 656 -2.05 47.78 17.52
CA GLY A 656 -2.44 46.73 18.43
C GLY A 656 -1.26 46.24 19.29
N ASN A 657 -0.05 46.20 18.73
CA ASN A 657 1.16 45.83 19.47
C ASN A 657 1.80 47.02 20.20
N ILE A 658 1.98 48.14 19.48
CA ILE A 658 2.64 49.36 19.99
C ILE A 658 1.70 50.54 19.74
N PRO A 659 1.11 51.16 20.79
CA PRO A 659 0.20 52.28 20.62
C PRO A 659 0.82 53.45 19.84
N ASP A 660 0.10 54.05 18.89
CA ASP A 660 0.51 55.23 18.09
C ASP A 660 1.84 55.04 17.32
N ILE A 661 2.13 53.81 16.85
CA ILE A 661 3.29 53.51 16.01
C ILE A 661 3.05 53.81 14.54
N GLU A 662 1.82 53.60 14.05
CA GLU A 662 1.50 53.70 12.61
C GLU A 662 1.89 55.03 11.96
N PRO A 663 1.75 56.20 12.61
CA PRO A 663 2.18 57.48 12.03
C PRO A 663 3.70 57.62 11.84
N LEU A 664 4.50 56.72 12.40
CA LEU A 664 5.97 56.69 12.22
C LEU A 664 6.38 55.97 10.93
N TYR A 665 5.47 55.22 10.29
CA TYR A 665 5.73 54.59 9.00
C TYR A 665 5.64 55.62 7.87
N ALA A 666 6.81 56.09 7.41
CA ALA A 666 6.92 57.16 6.41
C ALA A 666 6.19 56.87 5.09
N THR A 667 6.11 55.61 4.67
CA THR A 667 5.45 55.15 3.43
C THR A 667 4.06 54.54 3.69
N GLY A 668 3.55 54.61 4.92
CA GLY A 668 2.32 53.94 5.33
C GLY A 668 2.52 52.45 5.67
N MET A 669 1.47 51.83 6.20
CA MET A 669 1.50 50.49 6.80
C MET A 669 1.82 49.38 5.78
N HIS A 670 1.09 49.34 4.67
CA HIS A 670 1.20 48.26 3.68
C HIS A 670 2.58 48.21 3.00
N ASP A 671 3.11 49.38 2.62
CA ASP A 671 4.43 49.49 2.00
C ASP A 671 5.54 49.13 2.99
N SER A 672 5.39 49.52 4.26
CA SER A 672 6.35 49.19 5.32
C SER A 672 6.37 47.70 5.64
N GLN A 673 5.20 47.05 5.69
CA GLN A 673 5.08 45.60 5.86
C GLN A 673 5.77 44.85 4.70
N THR A 674 5.53 45.31 3.47
CA THR A 674 6.17 44.74 2.28
C THR A 674 7.69 44.97 2.30
N ALA A 675 8.15 46.14 2.75
CA ALA A 675 9.57 46.44 2.91
C ALA A 675 10.24 45.53 3.95
N LEU A 676 9.60 45.31 5.10
CA LEU A 676 10.10 44.37 6.12
C LEU A 676 10.24 42.95 5.57
N ALA A 677 9.20 42.44 4.90
CA ALA A 677 9.26 41.13 4.28
C ALA A 677 10.39 41.01 3.24
N LYS A 678 10.65 42.08 2.46
CA LYS A 678 11.78 42.14 1.52
C LYS A 678 13.13 42.13 2.22
N ILE A 679 13.28 42.85 3.34
CA ILE A 679 14.51 42.87 4.14
C ILE A 679 14.80 41.47 4.68
N VAL A 680 13.81 40.81 5.27
CA VAL A 680 13.95 39.45 5.82
C VAL A 680 14.30 38.47 4.71
N ALA A 681 13.57 38.50 3.58
CA ALA A 681 13.83 37.62 2.45
C ALA A 681 15.23 37.83 1.84
N HIS A 682 15.77 39.05 1.86
CA HIS A 682 17.12 39.34 1.38
C HIS A 682 18.21 38.69 2.25
N HIS A 683 18.00 38.60 3.55
CA HIS A 683 18.96 38.01 4.50
C HIS A 683 18.71 36.52 4.79
N ASP A 684 17.56 35.99 4.36
CA ASP A 684 17.21 34.59 4.55
C ASP A 684 17.91 33.68 3.54
N ARG A 685 18.94 32.97 3.99
CA ARG A 685 19.54 31.84 3.27
C ARG A 685 18.64 30.60 3.40
N PHE A 686 17.41 30.71 2.89
CA PHE A 686 16.36 29.71 3.07
C PHE A 686 16.82 28.32 2.66
N SER A 687 17.32 28.21 1.43
CA SER A 687 17.74 26.92 0.86
C SER A 687 18.81 26.22 1.69
N ASP A 688 19.84 26.93 2.13
CA ASP A 688 20.93 26.37 2.93
C ASP A 688 20.44 25.92 4.32
N ARG A 689 19.63 26.76 4.97
CA ARG A 689 19.11 26.46 6.31
C ARG A 689 18.11 25.31 6.27
N ARG A 690 17.18 25.32 5.31
CA ARG A 690 16.21 24.24 5.12
C ARG A 690 16.89 22.91 4.79
N ASN A 691 17.91 22.92 3.94
CA ASN A 691 18.69 21.71 3.65
C ASN A 691 19.32 21.10 4.90
N ARG A 692 20.00 21.89 5.74
CA ARG A 692 20.62 21.41 6.99
C ARG A 692 19.59 20.84 7.98
N VAL A 693 18.40 21.44 8.05
CA VAL A 693 17.31 20.93 8.89
C VAL A 693 16.86 19.55 8.40
N LEU A 694 16.63 19.39 7.09
CA LEU A 694 16.26 18.10 6.52
C LEU A 694 17.37 17.05 6.67
N ASP A 695 18.65 17.44 6.57
CA ASP A 695 19.77 16.54 6.85
C ASP A 695 19.79 16.07 8.31
N THR A 696 19.40 16.94 9.25
CA THR A 696 19.26 16.58 10.66
C THR A 696 18.15 15.54 10.85
N LEU A 697 17.01 15.72 10.17
CA LEU A 697 15.90 14.75 10.21
C LEU A 697 16.29 13.40 9.59
N LEU A 698 16.98 13.40 8.45
CA LEU A 698 17.48 12.17 7.84
C LEU A 698 18.48 11.45 8.76
N ALA A 699 19.37 12.20 9.41
CA ALA A 699 20.34 11.64 10.35
C ALA A 699 19.70 10.99 11.57
N MET A 700 18.51 11.43 12.01
CA MET A 700 17.76 10.76 13.09
C MET A 700 17.42 9.30 12.74
N TYR A 701 17.29 8.99 11.44
CA TYR A 701 17.01 7.65 10.93
C TYR A 701 18.27 6.93 10.42
N GLY A 702 19.46 7.49 10.65
CA GLY A 702 20.72 6.94 10.15
C GLY A 702 20.91 7.09 8.63
N GLU A 703 20.13 7.96 7.98
CA GLU A 703 20.11 8.12 6.53
C GLU A 703 20.84 9.37 6.05
N GLN A 704 21.35 9.32 4.82
CA GLN A 704 22.04 10.44 4.17
C GLN A 704 21.60 10.55 2.70
N TYR A 705 21.43 11.78 2.22
CA TYR A 705 21.03 12.04 0.84
C TYR A 705 22.23 12.53 -0.02
N PRO A 706 22.53 11.94 -1.19
CA PRO A 706 23.71 12.23 -2.00
C PRO A 706 23.59 13.54 -2.79
N GLN A 707 23.52 14.67 -2.08
CA GLN A 707 23.26 15.99 -2.66
C GLN A 707 24.34 16.43 -3.66
N ALA A 708 25.63 16.29 -3.32
CA ALA A 708 26.72 16.82 -4.14
C ALA A 708 26.81 16.16 -5.52
N ALA A 709 26.58 14.84 -5.58
CA ALA A 709 26.60 14.10 -6.84
C ALA A 709 25.44 14.52 -7.75
N LEU A 710 24.22 14.60 -7.21
CA LEU A 710 23.05 15.01 -8.00
C LEU A 710 23.16 16.44 -8.52
N GLN A 711 23.74 17.35 -7.74
CA GLN A 711 23.94 18.73 -8.17
C GLN A 711 24.88 18.85 -9.39
N GLN A 712 25.84 17.93 -9.54
CA GLN A 712 26.75 17.91 -10.68
C GLN A 712 26.02 17.55 -12.00
N PHE A 713 24.94 16.78 -11.92
CA PHE A 713 24.22 16.26 -13.10
C PHE A 713 22.92 17.01 -13.41
N ASP A 714 22.65 18.12 -12.73
CA ASP A 714 21.46 18.92 -12.99
C ASP A 714 21.60 19.70 -14.31
N CYS A 715 21.06 19.12 -15.38
CA CYS A 715 20.96 19.75 -16.68
C CYS A 715 19.59 20.40 -16.94
N TYR A 716 18.66 20.32 -15.99
CA TYR A 716 17.27 20.74 -16.16
C TYR A 716 16.92 22.03 -15.42
N ARG A 717 17.50 22.26 -14.24
CA ARG A 717 17.00 23.28 -13.29
C ARG A 717 18.14 24.18 -12.82
N ARG A 718 18.38 25.27 -13.57
CA ARG A 718 19.56 26.14 -13.38
C ARG A 718 19.47 27.10 -12.17
N SER A 719 18.28 27.58 -11.83
CA SER A 719 18.07 28.53 -10.72
C SER A 719 17.34 27.94 -9.50
N ASP A 720 16.75 26.75 -9.64
CA ASP A 720 15.93 26.11 -8.60
C ASP A 720 16.53 24.79 -8.05
N GLN A 721 17.80 24.53 -8.35
CA GLN A 721 18.51 23.30 -7.95
C GLN A 721 18.36 23.01 -6.45
N SER A 722 18.53 24.04 -5.62
CA SER A 722 18.41 23.90 -4.16
C SER A 722 17.01 23.50 -3.70
N ARG A 723 15.94 23.96 -4.38
CA ARG A 723 14.58 23.55 -4.05
C ARG A 723 14.29 22.13 -4.53
N TRP A 724 14.85 21.72 -5.66
CA TRP A 724 14.75 20.33 -6.11
C TRP A 724 15.37 19.35 -5.10
N ILE A 725 16.56 19.66 -4.57
CA ILE A 725 17.18 18.85 -3.51
C ILE A 725 16.30 18.81 -2.25
N ILE A 726 15.75 19.95 -1.82
CA ILE A 726 14.82 20.03 -0.69
C ILE A 726 13.60 19.13 -0.94
N ALA A 727 13.01 19.20 -2.13
CA ALA A 727 11.87 18.38 -2.49
C ALA A 727 12.21 16.88 -2.46
N ASN A 728 13.36 16.47 -2.98
CA ASN A 728 13.77 15.06 -2.92
C ASN A 728 14.02 14.59 -1.49
N LYS A 729 14.65 15.39 -0.63
CA LYS A 729 14.85 15.06 0.79
C LYS A 729 13.51 14.93 1.52
N ILE A 730 12.54 15.81 1.22
CA ILE A 730 11.18 15.71 1.73
C ILE A 730 10.52 14.41 1.26
N ASN A 731 10.63 14.06 -0.03
CA ASN A 731 10.08 12.81 -0.56
C ASN A 731 10.75 11.58 0.08
N PHE A 732 12.06 11.61 0.30
CA PHE A 732 12.78 10.56 1.02
C PHE A 732 12.24 10.38 2.44
N LEU A 733 12.08 11.48 3.19
CA LEU A 733 11.52 11.45 4.54
C LEU A 733 10.06 10.99 4.58
N ARG A 734 9.25 11.30 3.56
CA ARG A 734 7.86 10.83 3.46
C ARG A 734 7.79 9.32 3.31
N CYS A 735 8.67 8.75 2.50
CA CYS A 735 8.71 7.32 2.22
C CYS A 735 9.64 6.54 3.15
N ILE A 736 10.27 7.20 4.14
CA ILE A 736 11.40 6.61 4.88
C ILE A 736 11.03 5.28 5.53
N LYS A 737 9.84 5.19 6.14
CA LYS A 737 9.34 3.97 6.77
C LYS A 737 9.28 2.78 5.81
N ASP A 738 8.82 3.02 4.57
CA ASP A 738 8.59 1.96 3.59
C ASP A 738 9.91 1.59 2.93
N ILE A 739 10.73 2.58 2.53
CA ILE A 739 12.03 2.32 1.88
C ILE A 739 13.08 1.74 2.83
N THR A 740 12.94 1.86 4.15
CA THR A 740 13.83 1.22 5.13
C THR A 740 13.34 -0.18 5.53
N ARG A 741 12.02 -0.36 5.69
CA ARG A 741 11.40 -1.66 5.99
C ARG A 741 11.54 -2.62 4.81
N ASP A 742 11.19 -2.16 3.61
CA ASP A 742 11.00 -2.99 2.41
C ASP A 742 12.25 -3.03 1.50
N ARG A 743 13.45 -2.73 2.05
CA ARG A 743 14.72 -2.61 1.28
C ARG A 743 14.99 -3.79 0.34
N GLY A 744 14.80 -5.01 0.83
CA GLY A 744 15.01 -6.25 0.08
C GLY A 744 13.77 -6.78 -0.61
N LYS A 745 12.60 -6.18 -0.38
CA LYS A 745 11.30 -6.71 -0.81
C LYS A 745 11.11 -6.54 -2.33
N GLY A 746 10.73 -7.64 -2.99
CA GLY A 746 10.34 -7.66 -4.39
C GLY A 746 8.91 -7.15 -4.60
N PHE A 747 8.55 -6.83 -5.84
CA PHE A 747 7.16 -6.48 -6.14
C PHE A 747 6.27 -7.73 -6.10
N ASN A 748 4.99 -7.53 -5.78
CA ASN A 748 3.98 -8.58 -5.76
C ASN A 748 3.44 -8.79 -7.19
N TYR A 749 3.89 -9.86 -7.85
CA TYR A 749 3.50 -10.18 -9.22
C TYR A 749 2.03 -10.62 -9.38
N LEU A 750 1.29 -10.84 -8.29
CA LEU A 750 -0.16 -11.13 -8.32
C LEU A 750 -1.01 -9.86 -8.47
N LYS A 751 -0.45 -8.70 -8.08
CA LYS A 751 -1.08 -7.39 -8.25
C LYS A 751 -0.64 -6.76 -9.57
N PRO A 752 -1.47 -5.90 -10.18
CA PRO A 752 -1.03 -5.09 -11.32
C PRO A 752 0.24 -4.29 -10.95
N THR A 753 1.22 -4.23 -11.86
CA THR A 753 2.48 -3.47 -11.67
C THR A 753 2.54 -2.25 -12.59
N LEU A 754 1.94 -2.35 -13.78
CA LEU A 754 1.86 -1.27 -14.77
C LEU A 754 0.50 -0.57 -14.63
N HIS A 755 0.49 0.67 -14.16
CA HIS A 755 -0.76 1.44 -13.97
C HIS A 755 -0.88 2.58 -15.01
N GLY A 756 -2.09 2.77 -15.51
CA GLY A 756 -2.47 3.97 -16.27
C GLY A 756 -2.70 5.18 -15.35
N HIS A 757 -2.85 6.37 -15.92
CA HIS A 757 -2.98 7.64 -15.19
C HIS A 757 -4.27 7.83 -14.37
N THR A 758 -5.12 6.82 -14.20
CA THR A 758 -6.47 6.98 -13.63
C THR A 758 -6.78 5.96 -12.53
N GLU A 759 -7.09 6.52 -11.36
CA GLU A 759 -7.82 5.98 -10.20
C GLU A 759 -7.09 5.04 -9.22
N ASP A 760 -7.40 5.26 -7.93
CA ASP A 760 -6.81 4.77 -6.68
C ASP A 760 -5.98 3.48 -6.77
N ASN A 761 -4.65 3.63 -6.70
CA ASN A 761 -3.71 2.53 -6.90
C ASN A 761 -2.98 2.19 -5.59
N GLU A 762 -3.05 0.93 -5.17
CA GLU A 762 -2.13 0.37 -4.18
C GLU A 762 -0.72 0.29 -4.77
N GLU A 763 0.29 0.81 -4.06
CA GLU A 763 1.69 0.78 -4.50
C GLU A 763 2.20 -0.67 -4.57
N ASN A 764 2.57 -1.12 -5.79
CA ASN A 764 3.15 -2.45 -6.04
C ASN A 764 4.58 -2.31 -6.61
N LEU A 765 5.47 -1.76 -5.78
CA LEU A 765 6.85 -1.46 -6.15
C LEU A 765 7.83 -2.20 -5.25
N ALA A 766 8.94 -2.67 -5.82
CA ALA A 766 10.04 -3.18 -5.01
C ALA A 766 10.66 -2.04 -4.19
N GLY A 767 10.97 -2.26 -2.91
CA GLY A 767 11.44 -1.17 -2.04
C GLY A 767 12.79 -0.58 -2.50
N ALA A 768 13.68 -1.43 -3.02
CA ALA A 768 14.92 -0.97 -3.67
C ALA A 768 14.64 -0.05 -4.86
N HIS A 769 13.61 -0.32 -5.66
CA HIS A 769 13.26 0.50 -6.81
C HIS A 769 12.83 1.91 -6.38
N GLN A 770 11.90 2.02 -5.43
CA GLN A 770 11.44 3.30 -4.88
C GLN A 770 12.62 4.11 -4.32
N ARG A 771 13.46 3.47 -3.51
CA ARG A 771 14.64 4.09 -2.89
C ARG A 771 15.63 4.60 -3.94
N ILE A 772 16.00 3.77 -4.91
CA ILE A 772 16.94 4.13 -5.99
C ILE A 772 16.36 5.30 -6.81
N SER A 773 15.07 5.27 -7.14
CA SER A 773 14.42 6.37 -7.87
C SER A 773 14.54 7.72 -7.14
N ILE A 774 14.33 7.74 -5.81
CA ILE A 774 14.50 8.96 -5.00
C ILE A 774 15.96 9.39 -4.93
N LEU A 775 16.91 8.45 -4.78
CA LEU A 775 18.36 8.73 -4.72
C LEU A 775 18.94 9.21 -6.05
N LEU A 776 18.36 8.80 -7.18
CA LEU A 776 18.68 9.34 -8.51
C LEU A 776 17.94 10.65 -8.82
N GLY A 777 17.07 11.09 -7.92
CA GLY A 777 16.27 12.31 -8.06
C GLY A 777 15.26 12.24 -9.22
N LEU A 778 14.69 11.05 -9.45
CA LEU A 778 13.61 10.84 -10.42
C LEU A 778 12.30 11.40 -9.88
N THR A 779 11.45 11.92 -10.76
CA THR A 779 10.16 12.50 -10.36
C THR A 779 9.08 11.46 -10.12
N GLN A 780 9.16 10.32 -10.81
CA GLN A 780 8.23 9.19 -10.69
C GLN A 780 8.93 8.08 -9.89
N PHE A 781 8.69 8.04 -8.59
CA PHE A 781 9.31 7.06 -7.68
C PHE A 781 8.27 6.14 -7.00
N ASP A 782 6.99 6.46 -7.13
CA ASP A 782 5.84 5.75 -6.55
C ASP A 782 5.25 4.68 -7.51
N ARG A 783 5.73 4.62 -8.76
CA ARG A 783 5.23 3.70 -9.79
C ARG A 783 6.28 3.37 -10.85
N ILE A 784 6.02 2.31 -11.63
CA ILE A 784 6.80 1.95 -12.82
C ILE A 784 6.04 2.42 -14.07
N PRO A 785 6.41 3.56 -14.68
CA PRO A 785 5.83 4.01 -15.94
C PRO A 785 6.38 3.22 -17.13
N LEU A 786 5.63 3.16 -18.22
CA LEU A 786 6.20 2.90 -19.54
C LEU A 786 6.88 4.18 -20.03
N ILE A 787 8.20 4.15 -20.13
CA ILE A 787 9.04 5.32 -20.40
C ILE A 787 8.83 5.79 -21.84
N THR A 788 8.64 4.86 -22.78
CA THR A 788 8.42 5.20 -24.20
C THR A 788 7.03 5.77 -24.47
N ASP A 789 6.03 5.43 -23.64
CA ASP A 789 4.65 5.91 -23.76
C ASP A 789 4.56 7.43 -23.70
N VAL A 790 5.46 8.09 -22.97
CA VAL A 790 5.54 9.56 -22.87
C VAL A 790 5.59 10.21 -24.26
N LEU A 791 6.34 9.62 -25.19
CA LEU A 791 6.45 10.12 -26.57
C LEU A 791 5.40 9.52 -27.49
N ILE A 792 5.09 8.22 -27.34
CA ILE A 792 4.13 7.49 -28.19
C ILE A 792 2.73 8.11 -28.07
N GLN A 793 2.26 8.38 -26.85
CA GLN A 793 0.94 9.00 -26.60
C GLN A 793 0.82 10.38 -27.25
N ARG A 794 1.94 11.07 -27.50
CA ARG A 794 2.02 12.38 -28.17
C ARG A 794 2.27 12.27 -29.68
N ASN A 795 2.14 11.07 -30.25
CA ASN A 795 2.45 10.75 -31.65
C ASN A 795 3.87 11.17 -32.07
N SER A 796 4.82 11.10 -31.15
CA SER A 796 6.23 11.45 -31.37
C SER A 796 7.14 10.24 -31.20
N ARG A 797 8.36 10.36 -31.70
CA ARG A 797 9.42 9.34 -31.59
C ARG A 797 10.79 10.00 -31.73
N LEU A 798 11.81 9.31 -31.25
CA LEU A 798 13.21 9.71 -31.47
C LEU A 798 13.77 9.03 -32.72
N ILE A 799 14.47 9.80 -33.54
CA ILE A 799 15.08 9.37 -34.79
C ILE A 799 16.60 9.58 -34.70
N PRO A 800 17.43 8.64 -35.16
CA PRO A 800 18.87 8.85 -35.25
C PRO A 800 19.24 10.13 -36.03
N ASP A 801 20.15 10.93 -35.48
CA ASP A 801 20.55 12.24 -36.01
C ASP A 801 20.97 12.19 -37.49
N ARG A 802 21.68 11.12 -37.89
CA ARG A 802 22.09 10.89 -39.29
C ARG A 802 20.92 10.88 -40.28
N ILE A 803 19.80 10.26 -39.90
CA ILE A 803 18.63 10.10 -40.78
C ILE A 803 17.91 11.45 -40.92
N VAL A 804 17.80 12.20 -39.82
CA VAL A 804 17.19 13.53 -39.86
C VAL A 804 18.06 14.48 -40.68
N ALA A 805 19.37 14.44 -40.50
CA ALA A 805 20.31 15.28 -41.24
C ALA A 805 20.24 15.11 -42.77
N GLU A 806 19.97 13.89 -43.27
CA GLU A 806 19.80 13.62 -44.70
C GLU A 806 18.54 14.27 -45.30
N SER A 807 17.50 14.43 -44.48
CA SER A 807 16.20 14.98 -44.89
C SER A 807 16.05 16.49 -44.62
N MET A 808 16.99 17.10 -43.89
CA MET A 808 16.85 18.44 -43.33
C MET A 808 17.51 19.51 -44.21
N GLN A 809 16.77 20.60 -44.46
CA GLN A 809 17.31 21.79 -45.12
C GLN A 809 17.99 22.71 -44.09
N PHE A 810 19.30 22.59 -43.98
CA PHE A 810 20.12 23.47 -43.14
C PHE A 810 20.28 24.87 -43.73
N LEU A 811 20.61 25.85 -42.88
CA LEU A 811 20.85 27.22 -43.30
C LEU A 811 22.18 27.35 -44.09
N PRO A 812 22.27 28.33 -45.02
CA PRO A 812 23.54 28.73 -45.62
C PRO A 812 24.55 29.21 -44.58
N ALA A 813 25.84 28.92 -44.78
CA ALA A 813 26.91 29.22 -43.82
C ALA A 813 27.01 30.72 -43.46
N GLU A 814 26.68 31.61 -44.39
CA GLU A 814 26.67 33.07 -44.19
C GLU A 814 25.62 33.52 -43.17
N LEU A 815 24.44 32.88 -43.17
CA LEU A 815 23.37 33.16 -42.22
C LEU A 815 23.65 32.51 -40.85
N GLU A 816 24.30 31.34 -40.84
CA GLU A 816 24.76 30.71 -39.60
C GLU A 816 25.82 31.56 -38.87
N ALA A 817 26.68 32.27 -39.61
CA ALA A 817 27.68 33.18 -39.04
C ALA A 817 27.06 34.38 -38.31
N ASN A 818 25.86 34.81 -38.73
CA ASN A 818 25.12 35.93 -38.14
C ASN A 818 24.21 35.52 -36.96
N ALA A 819 24.30 34.26 -36.52
CA ALA A 819 23.42 33.74 -35.49
C ALA A 819 23.74 34.31 -34.10
N ILE A 820 22.75 34.95 -33.47
CA ILE A 820 22.90 35.62 -32.17
C ILE A 820 22.48 34.65 -31.05
N PRO A 821 23.26 34.54 -29.95
CA PRO A 821 22.83 33.78 -28.77
C PRO A 821 21.59 34.39 -28.14
N LEU A 822 20.65 33.52 -27.74
CA LEU A 822 19.48 33.94 -26.98
C LEU A 822 19.91 34.53 -25.63
N VAL A 823 19.35 35.68 -25.24
CA VAL A 823 19.55 36.26 -23.91
C VAL A 823 18.75 35.43 -22.91
N ILE A 824 19.43 35.00 -21.84
CA ILE A 824 18.80 34.17 -20.81
C ILE A 824 17.94 35.07 -19.93
N ASP A 825 16.62 34.89 -20.03
CA ASP A 825 15.63 35.49 -19.13
C ASP A 825 14.92 34.36 -18.38
N GLU A 826 15.37 34.10 -17.14
CA GLU A 826 14.93 32.94 -16.35
C GLU A 826 13.52 33.11 -15.77
N GLU A 827 13.03 34.35 -15.61
CA GLU A 827 11.69 34.62 -15.06
C GLU A 827 10.56 34.24 -16.03
N LYS A 828 10.87 34.02 -17.32
CA LYS A 828 9.90 33.68 -18.38
C LYS A 828 9.71 32.17 -18.62
N LEU A 829 10.44 31.31 -17.91
CA LEU A 829 10.43 29.84 -18.04
C LEU A 829 9.27 29.16 -17.29
N ALA A 830 8.11 29.83 -17.16
CA ALA A 830 6.95 29.27 -16.47
C ALA A 830 6.54 27.90 -17.04
N GLU A 831 5.86 27.08 -16.23
CA GLU A 831 5.35 25.75 -16.62
C GLU A 831 4.44 25.83 -17.84
N ILE A 832 5.04 25.69 -19.03
CA ILE A 832 4.34 25.68 -20.29
C ILE A 832 3.85 24.25 -20.52
N ALA A 833 2.55 24.10 -20.72
CA ALA A 833 1.95 22.80 -20.99
C ALA A 833 2.58 22.17 -22.24
N VAL A 834 3.05 20.93 -22.11
CA VAL A 834 3.59 20.17 -23.23
C VAL A 834 2.50 19.97 -24.30
N PRO A 835 2.75 20.28 -25.58
CA PRO A 835 1.79 20.06 -26.65
C PRO A 835 1.30 18.61 -26.72
N ALA A 836 0.00 18.42 -26.99
CA ALA A 836 -0.62 17.10 -27.14
C ALA A 836 -0.10 16.31 -28.36
N LYS A 837 0.44 17.02 -29.37
CA LYS A 837 1.11 16.42 -30.53
C LYS A 837 2.48 17.06 -30.71
N LEU A 838 3.50 16.24 -30.88
CA LEU A 838 4.88 16.68 -31.07
C LEU A 838 5.46 16.05 -32.34
N PRO A 839 6.23 16.80 -33.16
CA PRO A 839 6.94 16.20 -34.28
C PRO A 839 7.98 15.19 -33.77
N PRO A 840 8.44 14.25 -34.61
CA PRO A 840 9.61 13.43 -34.30
C PRO A 840 10.84 14.32 -34.10
N PHE A 841 11.70 13.96 -33.15
CA PHE A 841 12.94 14.68 -32.85
C PHE A 841 14.15 13.79 -33.10
N CYS A 842 15.30 14.41 -33.40
CA CYS A 842 16.56 13.69 -33.31
C CYS A 842 17.07 13.65 -31.86
N TYR A 843 17.96 12.71 -31.56
CA TYR A 843 18.54 12.56 -30.23
C TYR A 843 19.31 13.81 -29.81
N GLY A 844 20.09 14.41 -30.72
CA GLY A 844 20.83 15.65 -30.45
C GLY A 844 19.92 16.82 -30.04
N VAL A 845 18.78 17.01 -30.72
CA VAL A 845 17.80 18.06 -30.35
C VAL A 845 17.16 17.77 -29.01
N PHE A 846 16.84 16.50 -28.73
CA PHE A 846 16.20 16.13 -27.47
C PHE A 846 17.14 16.28 -26.27
N GLN A 847 18.43 15.97 -26.43
CA GLN A 847 19.45 16.07 -25.38
C GLN A 847 19.91 17.50 -25.15
N GLU A 848 20.17 18.26 -26.22
CA GLU A 848 20.76 19.59 -26.12
C GLU A 848 19.73 20.73 -26.06
N GLY A 849 18.47 20.44 -26.40
CA GLY A 849 17.36 21.38 -26.32
C GLY A 849 16.94 21.75 -24.89
N VAL A 850 17.46 21.08 -23.86
CA VAL A 850 17.19 21.43 -22.45
C VAL A 850 17.95 22.69 -22.01
N GLU A 851 18.87 23.18 -22.85
CA GLU A 851 19.79 24.25 -22.49
C GLU A 851 19.61 25.49 -23.38
N LEU A 852 19.06 26.58 -22.82
CA LEU A 852 18.86 27.85 -23.56
C LEU A 852 20.14 28.41 -24.21
N LYS A 853 21.31 28.12 -23.65
CA LYS A 853 22.61 28.54 -24.19
C LYS A 853 22.92 27.93 -25.57
N ASN A 854 22.22 26.86 -25.95
CA ASN A 854 22.38 26.18 -27.24
C ASN A 854 21.48 26.79 -28.32
N TYR A 855 20.56 27.68 -27.97
CA TYR A 855 19.66 28.32 -28.92
C TYR A 855 20.33 29.53 -29.59
N ARG A 856 20.11 29.66 -30.90
CA ARG A 856 20.59 30.75 -31.72
C ARG A 856 19.43 31.34 -32.53
N LEU A 857 19.42 32.65 -32.68
CA LEU A 857 18.47 33.37 -33.51
C LEU A 857 19.16 33.87 -34.76
N VAL A 858 18.61 33.56 -35.92
CA VAL A 858 19.09 34.03 -37.22
C VAL A 858 18.04 34.95 -37.80
N ASP A 859 18.35 36.24 -37.91
CA ASP A 859 17.46 37.24 -38.49
C ASP A 859 17.66 37.33 -40.01
N SER A 860 16.58 37.22 -40.77
CA SER A 860 16.57 37.35 -42.22
C SER A 860 15.89 38.64 -42.71
N GLY A 861 15.49 39.54 -41.79
CA GLY A 861 14.84 40.83 -42.08
C GLY A 861 13.30 40.78 -42.11
N GLU A 862 12.70 39.73 -42.68
CA GLU A 862 11.23 39.50 -42.65
C GLU A 862 10.81 38.46 -41.60
N GLU A 863 11.68 37.52 -41.28
CA GLU A 863 11.45 36.45 -40.31
C GLU A 863 12.72 36.17 -39.50
N THR A 864 12.52 35.70 -38.26
CA THR A 864 13.60 35.21 -37.39
C THR A 864 13.49 33.69 -37.27
N VAL A 865 14.58 32.99 -37.60
CA VAL A 865 14.68 31.53 -37.47
C VAL A 865 15.28 31.18 -36.13
N VAL A 866 14.62 30.30 -35.39
CA VAL A 866 15.14 29.70 -34.16
C VAL A 866 15.93 28.45 -34.53
N CYS A 867 17.18 28.38 -34.11
CA CYS A 867 18.05 27.24 -34.35
C CYS A 867 18.64 26.70 -33.06
N LEU A 868 18.97 25.41 -33.05
CA LEU A 868 19.72 24.76 -31.98
C LEU A 868 21.12 24.41 -32.47
N LYS A 869 22.13 24.80 -31.70
CA LYS A 869 23.52 24.37 -31.92
C LYS A 869 23.74 23.08 -31.15
N SER A 870 23.99 21.99 -31.86
CA SER A 870 24.41 20.73 -31.23
C SER A 870 25.94 20.71 -31.04
N GLY A 871 26.44 20.18 -29.93
CA GLY A 871 27.87 20.04 -29.63
C GLY A 871 28.57 18.99 -30.49
N GLN A 872 27.83 18.04 -31.07
CA GLN A 872 28.37 17.00 -31.95
C GLN A 872 28.45 17.42 -33.42
N ASN A 873 27.82 18.53 -33.82
CA ASN A 873 27.74 18.99 -35.21
C ASN A 873 28.08 20.48 -35.34
N THR A 874 28.84 20.85 -36.36
CA THR A 874 29.22 22.25 -36.59
C THR A 874 28.08 23.12 -37.11
N ARG A 875 26.98 22.52 -37.58
CA ARG A 875 25.83 23.20 -38.21
C ARG A 875 24.70 23.51 -37.23
N LEU A 876 23.94 24.57 -37.53
CA LEU A 876 22.77 24.97 -36.74
C LEU A 876 21.52 24.23 -37.21
N TRP A 877 20.84 23.55 -36.29
CA TRP A 877 19.59 22.82 -36.56
C TRP A 877 18.40 23.79 -36.57
N PRO A 878 17.75 24.08 -37.71
CA PRO A 878 16.61 24.98 -37.74
C PRO A 878 15.38 24.32 -37.08
N LEU A 879 14.83 24.94 -36.03
CA LEU A 879 13.66 24.44 -35.31
C LEU A 879 12.34 25.04 -35.85
N SER A 880 12.27 26.36 -35.97
CA SER A 880 11.05 27.05 -36.40
C SER A 880 11.34 28.46 -36.92
N ARG A 881 10.52 28.93 -37.88
CA ARG A 881 10.53 30.30 -38.41
C ARG A 881 9.44 31.11 -37.71
N LYS A 882 9.75 32.33 -37.27
CA LYS A 882 8.81 33.23 -36.58
C LYS A 882 8.82 34.62 -37.20
N ARG A 883 7.69 35.32 -37.08
CA ARG A 883 7.44 36.63 -37.71
C ARG A 883 8.34 37.75 -37.18
N ASN A 884 8.83 37.64 -35.94
CA ASN A 884 9.70 38.63 -35.32
C ASN A 884 10.55 37.99 -34.21
N ARG A 885 11.55 38.75 -33.76
CA ARG A 885 12.48 38.34 -32.71
C ARG A 885 11.78 37.97 -31.41
N ASN A 886 10.85 38.78 -30.89
CA ASN A 886 10.17 38.50 -29.62
C ASN A 886 9.39 37.17 -29.67
N ALA A 887 8.75 36.85 -30.79
CA ALA A 887 8.05 35.57 -30.99
C ALA A 887 9.04 34.38 -31.12
N ALA A 888 10.22 34.62 -31.69
CA ALA A 888 11.31 33.64 -31.75
C ALA A 888 11.89 33.34 -30.36
N GLU A 889 12.12 34.40 -29.56
CA GLU A 889 12.56 34.29 -28.17
C GLU A 889 11.53 33.51 -27.34
N ARG A 890 10.25 33.90 -27.39
CA ARG A 890 9.18 33.20 -26.68
C ARG A 890 9.09 31.72 -27.05
N TYR A 891 9.17 31.40 -28.35
CA TYR A 891 9.17 30.02 -28.81
C TYR A 891 10.38 29.23 -28.31
N ALA A 892 11.58 29.83 -28.27
CA ALA A 892 12.76 29.16 -27.74
C ALA A 892 12.61 28.80 -26.26
N HIS A 893 12.05 29.72 -25.45
CA HIS A 893 11.70 29.44 -24.05
C HIS A 893 10.64 28.35 -23.91
N GLU A 894 9.54 28.43 -24.66
CA GLU A 894 8.47 27.42 -24.69
C GLU A 894 9.00 26.04 -25.07
N PHE A 895 9.80 25.97 -26.14
CA PHE A 895 10.38 24.72 -26.63
C PHE A 895 11.39 24.14 -25.63
N CYS A 896 12.25 24.96 -25.04
CA CYS A 896 13.22 24.51 -24.03
C CYS A 896 12.51 23.96 -22.79
N SER A 897 11.47 24.64 -22.29
CA SER A 897 10.64 24.15 -21.19
C SER A 897 9.98 22.81 -21.53
N ALA A 898 9.36 22.70 -22.71
CA ALA A 898 8.69 21.48 -23.14
C ALA A 898 9.66 20.29 -23.28
N ILE A 899 10.82 20.50 -23.90
CA ILE A 899 11.86 19.46 -24.03
C ILE A 899 12.42 19.06 -22.67
N THR A 900 12.57 20.00 -21.73
CA THR A 900 13.01 19.71 -20.36
C THR A 900 12.00 18.84 -19.63
N GLN A 901 10.70 19.17 -19.68
CA GLN A 901 9.64 18.37 -19.06
C GLN A 901 9.54 16.96 -19.69
N LEU A 902 9.68 16.85 -21.02
CA LEU A 902 9.71 15.56 -21.70
C LEU A 902 10.92 14.71 -21.32
N ASN A 903 12.10 15.33 -21.19
CA ASN A 903 13.29 14.64 -20.72
C ASN A 903 13.04 14.06 -19.33
N ILE A 904 12.61 14.89 -18.37
CA ILE A 904 12.32 14.46 -16.99
C ILE A 904 11.27 13.34 -16.97
N ALA A 905 10.23 13.41 -17.80
CA ALA A 905 9.20 12.38 -17.86
C ALA A 905 9.70 11.07 -18.48
N CYS A 906 10.72 11.11 -19.33
CA CYS A 906 11.38 9.93 -19.91
C CYS A 906 12.54 9.39 -19.04
N GLU A 907 12.67 9.84 -17.79
CA GLU A 907 13.67 9.31 -16.86
C GLU A 907 13.02 8.34 -15.86
N GLY A 908 13.47 7.10 -15.92
CA GLY A 908 12.97 5.98 -15.15
C GLY A 908 13.86 4.77 -15.40
N PHE A 909 13.54 3.62 -14.80
CA PHE A 909 14.17 2.36 -15.16
C PHE A 909 13.22 1.20 -14.91
N HIS A 910 13.54 0.05 -15.49
CA HIS A 910 12.87 -1.22 -15.20
C HIS A 910 13.85 -2.14 -14.47
N MET A 911 13.35 -2.91 -13.51
CA MET A 911 14.14 -3.91 -12.79
C MET A 911 13.45 -5.26 -12.95
N ILE A 912 14.17 -6.24 -13.50
CA ILE A 912 13.67 -7.60 -13.72
C ILE A 912 14.47 -8.57 -12.88
N GLU A 913 13.75 -9.38 -12.11
CA GLU A 913 14.32 -10.48 -11.36
C GLU A 913 14.44 -11.72 -12.24
N HIS A 914 15.64 -12.26 -12.38
CA HIS A 914 15.86 -13.38 -13.28
C HIS A 914 15.13 -14.64 -12.79
N VAL A 915 15.01 -14.85 -11.47
CA VAL A 915 14.26 -15.99 -10.91
C VAL A 915 12.83 -16.08 -11.43
N LEU A 916 12.17 -14.96 -11.72
CA LEU A 916 10.80 -14.93 -12.25
C LEU A 916 10.73 -15.26 -13.75
N LEU A 917 11.86 -15.21 -14.46
CA LEU A 917 11.97 -15.62 -15.85
C LEU A 917 12.18 -17.13 -16.00
N ARG A 918 12.35 -17.89 -14.90
CA ARG A 918 12.70 -19.31 -14.96
C ARG A 918 11.64 -20.16 -15.70
N PRO A 919 12.05 -21.23 -16.40
CA PRO A 919 11.12 -22.13 -17.03
C PRO A 919 10.25 -22.87 -15.99
N ARG A 920 8.95 -22.99 -16.26
CA ARG A 920 7.99 -23.76 -15.45
C ARG A 920 7.61 -25.04 -16.17
N GLY A 921 7.80 -26.20 -15.52
CA GLY A 921 7.47 -27.51 -16.10
C GLY A 921 8.32 -27.90 -17.33
N LYS A 922 9.50 -27.30 -17.51
CA LYS A 922 10.48 -27.63 -18.56
C LYS A 922 11.89 -27.65 -17.96
N ASP A 923 12.77 -28.48 -18.51
CA ASP A 923 14.13 -28.68 -18.00
C ASP A 923 15.06 -27.45 -18.19
N ALA A 924 14.97 -26.73 -19.31
CA ALA A 924 15.78 -25.52 -19.57
C ALA A 924 15.28 -24.71 -20.79
N PHE A 925 15.68 -23.43 -20.89
CA PHE A 925 15.61 -22.70 -22.16
C PHE A 925 16.83 -23.01 -23.03
N ALA A 926 16.64 -23.17 -24.34
CA ALA A 926 17.70 -23.53 -25.27
C ALA A 926 18.76 -22.42 -25.48
N GLY A 927 18.44 -21.17 -25.12
CA GLY A 927 19.30 -20.00 -25.38
C GLY A 927 20.31 -19.63 -24.29
N ILE A 928 20.25 -20.25 -23.11
CA ILE A 928 21.18 -19.95 -22.00
C ILE A 928 22.42 -20.86 -22.13
N PRO A 929 23.66 -20.34 -22.07
CA PRO A 929 24.85 -21.17 -22.08
C PRO A 929 24.83 -22.22 -20.96
N GLN A 930 25.15 -23.47 -21.29
CA GLN A 930 25.18 -24.56 -20.30
C GLN A 930 26.14 -24.23 -19.15
N GLY A 931 25.64 -24.31 -17.92
CA GLY A 931 26.41 -24.02 -16.70
C GLY A 931 26.47 -22.55 -16.29
N GLU A 932 25.83 -21.62 -17.01
CA GLU A 932 25.68 -20.24 -16.51
C GLU A 932 24.54 -20.17 -15.46
N PRO A 933 24.80 -19.73 -14.22
CA PRO A 933 23.78 -19.53 -13.20
C PRO A 933 23.02 -18.22 -13.47
N PHE A 934 22.25 -18.20 -14.56
CA PHE A 934 21.55 -17.01 -15.04
C PHE A 934 20.40 -16.60 -14.11
N PHE A 935 19.76 -17.55 -13.44
CA PHE A 935 18.60 -17.30 -12.58
C PHE A 935 18.96 -17.01 -11.12
N ASP A 936 20.18 -17.34 -10.70
CA ASP A 936 20.62 -17.27 -9.30
C ASP A 936 20.91 -15.83 -8.89
N PHE A 937 20.05 -15.27 -8.02
CA PHE A 937 20.26 -13.96 -7.40
C PHE A 937 20.72 -12.87 -8.37
N ARG A 938 20.10 -12.79 -9.55
CA ARG A 938 20.38 -11.78 -10.57
C ARG A 938 19.19 -10.89 -10.87
N VAL A 939 19.50 -9.62 -11.10
CA VAL A 939 18.54 -8.64 -11.62
C VAL A 939 19.09 -7.95 -12.86
N SER A 940 18.23 -7.72 -13.85
CA SER A 940 18.54 -6.82 -14.96
C SER A 940 17.94 -5.44 -14.67
N VAL A 941 18.75 -4.39 -14.78
CA VAL A 941 18.34 -3.00 -14.59
C VAL A 941 18.45 -2.25 -15.91
N ILE A 942 17.30 -1.85 -16.45
CA ILE A 942 17.15 -1.31 -17.79
C ILE A 942 16.86 0.19 -17.72
N PHE A 943 17.79 1.01 -18.18
CA PHE A 943 17.69 2.47 -18.26
C PHE A 943 17.53 2.96 -19.71
N PRO A 944 16.78 4.05 -19.95
CA PRO A 944 16.79 4.75 -21.23
C PRO A 944 18.14 5.44 -21.44
N SER A 945 18.65 5.46 -22.67
CA SER A 945 19.99 6.00 -22.97
C SER A 945 19.97 7.40 -23.60
N TRP A 946 18.78 8.02 -23.72
CA TRP A 946 18.56 9.13 -24.66
C TRP A 946 18.25 10.48 -24.05
N THR A 947 17.87 10.57 -22.77
CA THR A 947 17.62 11.86 -22.12
C THR A 947 18.94 12.62 -21.92
N ALA A 948 18.88 13.94 -21.74
CA ALA A 948 20.05 14.79 -21.55
C ALA A 948 20.95 14.32 -20.38
N ARG A 949 20.35 13.84 -19.28
CA ARG A 949 21.09 13.32 -18.13
C ARG A 949 21.53 11.87 -18.34
N PHE A 950 20.65 11.01 -18.88
CA PHE A 950 20.97 9.58 -19.03
C PHE A 950 21.87 9.29 -20.25
N SER A 951 22.07 10.26 -21.15
CA SER A 951 23.11 10.19 -22.18
C SER A 951 24.52 10.46 -21.63
N ASN A 952 24.63 11.08 -20.45
CA ASN A 952 25.91 11.40 -19.81
C ASN A 952 26.55 10.14 -19.18
N THR A 953 27.73 9.75 -19.67
CA THR A 953 28.44 8.54 -19.22
C THR A 953 28.87 8.57 -17.76
N VAL A 954 29.13 9.75 -17.18
CA VAL A 954 29.48 9.89 -15.77
C VAL A 954 28.25 9.70 -14.88
N PHE A 955 27.09 10.21 -15.32
CA PHE A 955 25.82 9.96 -14.63
C PHE A 955 25.46 8.48 -14.66
N ARG A 956 25.69 7.78 -15.79
CA ARG A 956 25.44 6.33 -15.88
C ARG A 956 26.18 5.55 -14.81
N LYS A 957 27.47 5.81 -14.64
CA LYS A 957 28.28 5.19 -13.57
C LYS A 957 27.74 5.51 -12.18
N PHE A 958 27.37 6.76 -11.93
CA PHE A 958 26.74 7.14 -10.66
C PHE A 958 25.41 6.38 -10.42
N ALA A 959 24.60 6.19 -11.47
CA ALA A 959 23.35 5.44 -11.37
C ALA A 959 23.59 3.96 -11.08
N GLU A 960 24.54 3.34 -11.79
CA GLU A 960 24.97 1.96 -11.57
C GLU A 960 25.50 1.75 -10.14
N GLU A 961 26.39 2.63 -9.67
CA GLU A 961 26.89 2.60 -8.28
C GLU A 961 25.77 2.77 -7.25
N THR A 962 24.79 3.63 -7.55
CA THR A 962 23.64 3.85 -6.66
C THR A 962 22.79 2.59 -6.56
N VAL A 963 22.55 1.89 -7.68
CA VAL A 963 21.85 0.60 -7.69
C VAL A 963 22.63 -0.42 -6.87
N ILE A 964 23.93 -0.59 -7.13
CA ILE A 964 24.80 -1.56 -6.44
C ILE A 964 24.76 -1.35 -4.92
N LYS A 965 24.87 -0.10 -4.45
CA LYS A 965 24.90 0.22 -3.01
C LYS A 965 23.56 0.01 -2.29
N ASN A 966 22.46 -0.12 -3.04
CA ASN A 966 21.11 -0.24 -2.47
C ASN A 966 20.45 -1.61 -2.73
N LEU A 967 21.13 -2.53 -3.42
CA LEU A 967 20.70 -3.92 -3.52
C LEU A 967 21.34 -4.77 -2.41
N PRO A 968 20.69 -5.88 -1.98
CA PRO A 968 21.30 -6.88 -1.13
C PRO A 968 22.62 -7.39 -1.73
N ALA A 969 23.64 -7.59 -0.89
CA ALA A 969 25.01 -7.88 -1.34
C ALA A 969 25.16 -9.17 -2.16
N HIS A 970 24.24 -10.13 -2.00
CA HIS A 970 24.25 -11.40 -2.75
C HIS A 970 23.54 -11.29 -4.11
N ILE A 971 22.85 -10.18 -4.39
CA ILE A 971 22.14 -9.96 -5.66
C ILE A 971 23.07 -9.24 -6.65
N LEU A 972 23.25 -9.84 -7.82
CA LEU A 972 24.07 -9.30 -8.91
C LEU A 972 23.20 -8.51 -9.92
N PRO A 973 23.38 -7.18 -10.03
CA PRO A 973 22.75 -6.39 -11.07
C PRO A 973 23.52 -6.46 -12.41
N GLU A 974 22.79 -6.61 -13.52
CA GLU A 974 23.27 -6.43 -14.89
C GLU A 974 22.62 -5.17 -15.50
N PHE A 975 23.42 -4.28 -16.11
CA PHE A 975 22.96 -2.97 -16.57
C PHE A 975 22.74 -2.90 -18.08
N TYR A 976 21.60 -2.30 -18.47
CA TYR A 976 21.23 -2.12 -19.87
C TYR A 976 20.85 -0.66 -20.13
N TRP A 977 21.66 0.05 -20.91
CA TRP A 977 21.34 1.39 -21.40
C TRP A 977 20.84 1.31 -22.83
N LEU A 978 19.52 1.37 -23.01
CA LEU A 978 18.84 1.14 -24.29
C LEU A 978 18.39 2.44 -24.94
N ASP A 979 18.52 2.53 -26.27
CA ASP A 979 17.92 3.63 -27.02
C ASP A 979 16.39 3.49 -27.10
N PHE A 980 15.71 4.48 -27.69
CA PHE A 980 14.25 4.52 -27.74
C PHE A 980 13.64 3.29 -28.42
N VAL A 981 14.26 2.78 -29.49
CA VAL A 981 13.72 1.67 -30.28
C VAL A 981 13.87 0.36 -29.52
N TYR A 982 15.05 0.13 -28.93
CA TYR A 982 15.30 -1.07 -28.14
C TYR A 982 14.47 -1.09 -26.85
N LEU A 983 14.31 0.06 -26.17
CA LEU A 983 13.48 0.11 -24.96
C LEU A 983 12.01 -0.10 -25.29
N GLN A 984 11.51 0.39 -26.43
CA GLN A 984 10.13 0.14 -26.86
C GLN A 984 9.87 -1.36 -27.12
N ASP A 985 10.79 -2.04 -27.82
CA ASP A 985 10.69 -3.50 -28.05
C ASP A 985 10.72 -4.27 -26.72
N PHE A 986 11.57 -3.84 -25.78
CA PHE A 986 11.62 -4.39 -24.44
C PHE A 986 10.31 -4.17 -23.66
N GLU A 987 9.79 -2.94 -23.58
CA GLU A 987 8.57 -2.60 -22.84
C GLU A 987 7.35 -3.38 -23.36
N GLN A 988 7.27 -3.61 -24.67
CA GLN A 988 6.21 -4.45 -25.25
C GLN A 988 6.32 -5.91 -24.81
N ARG A 989 7.54 -6.47 -24.74
CA ARG A 989 7.78 -7.83 -24.24
C ARG A 989 7.52 -7.93 -22.74
N TYR A 990 7.97 -6.94 -21.98
CA TYR A 990 7.80 -6.84 -20.54
C TYR A 990 6.32 -6.80 -20.13
N LYS A 991 5.52 -5.96 -20.80
CA LYS A 991 4.06 -5.90 -20.58
C LYS A 991 3.38 -7.25 -20.85
N ASN A 992 3.74 -7.93 -21.94
CA ASN A 992 3.18 -9.24 -22.25
C ASN A 992 3.57 -10.29 -21.20
N TRP A 993 4.85 -10.31 -20.81
CA TRP A 993 5.35 -11.24 -19.78
C TRP A 993 4.67 -11.04 -18.43
N LEU A 994 4.52 -9.80 -17.95
CA LEU A 994 3.81 -9.52 -16.69
C LEU A 994 2.36 -10.03 -16.73
N SER A 995 1.67 -9.86 -17.87
CA SER A 995 0.30 -10.38 -18.05
C SER A 995 0.26 -11.91 -17.96
N CYS A 996 1.17 -12.60 -18.63
CA CYS A 996 1.26 -14.06 -18.57
C CYS A 996 1.62 -14.54 -17.16
N LEU A 997 2.58 -13.89 -16.49
CA LEU A 997 3.01 -14.25 -15.13
C LEU A 997 1.83 -14.20 -14.15
N ARG A 998 1.01 -13.15 -14.22
CA ARG A 998 -0.19 -13.03 -13.39
C ARG A 998 -1.25 -14.09 -13.70
N GLN A 999 -1.48 -14.39 -14.98
CA GLN A 999 -2.50 -15.37 -15.40
C GLN A 999 -2.16 -16.80 -14.94
N THR A 1000 -0.88 -17.19 -15.03
CA THR A 1000 -0.43 -18.54 -14.64
C THR A 1000 -0.73 -18.86 -13.17
N HIS A 1001 -0.63 -17.87 -12.28
CA HIS A 1001 -0.94 -18.04 -10.86
C HIS A 1001 -2.45 -18.06 -10.55
N GLN A 1002 -3.31 -17.66 -11.50
CA GLN A 1002 -4.76 -17.67 -11.31
C GLN A 1002 -5.40 -18.98 -11.76
N ASN A 1003 -4.93 -19.59 -12.86
CA ASN A 1003 -5.66 -20.66 -13.53
C ASN A 1003 -4.94 -22.03 -13.59
N HIS A 1004 -3.68 -22.16 -13.18
CA HIS A 1004 -2.91 -23.43 -13.12
C HIS A 1004 -3.09 -24.39 -14.31
N HIS A 1005 -3.41 -23.90 -15.51
CA HIS A 1005 -3.56 -24.75 -16.69
C HIS A 1005 -2.23 -24.92 -17.41
N GLN A 1006 -1.99 -26.12 -17.96
CA GLN A 1006 -0.75 -26.44 -18.70
C GLN A 1006 -0.46 -25.46 -19.85
N ASN A 1007 -1.51 -24.94 -20.51
CA ASN A 1007 -1.41 -23.96 -21.60
C ASN A 1007 -0.84 -22.60 -21.11
N ASP A 1008 -1.11 -22.23 -19.85
CA ASP A 1008 -0.65 -20.96 -19.29
C ASP A 1008 0.86 -21.01 -19.02
N PHE A 1009 1.41 -22.16 -18.63
CA PHE A 1009 2.85 -22.36 -18.49
C PHE A 1009 3.58 -22.24 -19.84
N GLU A 1010 3.00 -22.74 -20.93
CA GLU A 1010 3.62 -22.60 -22.26
C GLU A 1010 3.70 -21.15 -22.71
N GLN A 1011 2.63 -20.37 -22.49
CA GLN A 1011 2.59 -18.95 -22.82
C GLN A 1011 3.58 -18.15 -21.96
N LEU A 1012 3.62 -18.40 -20.65
CA LEU A 1012 4.59 -17.76 -19.74
C LEU A 1012 6.03 -18.09 -20.13
N ASN A 1013 6.32 -19.36 -20.41
CA ASN A 1013 7.66 -19.79 -20.81
C ASN A 1013 8.08 -19.12 -22.13
N SER A 1014 7.17 -19.01 -23.12
CA SER A 1014 7.46 -18.33 -24.38
C SER A 1014 7.69 -16.82 -24.17
N ALA A 1015 6.90 -16.17 -23.31
CA ALA A 1015 7.08 -14.76 -22.99
C ALA A 1015 8.41 -14.52 -22.25
N SER A 1016 8.77 -15.39 -21.31
CA SER A 1016 10.03 -15.34 -20.56
C SER A 1016 11.24 -15.55 -21.48
N GLU A 1017 11.19 -16.54 -22.37
CA GLU A 1017 12.25 -16.81 -23.35
C GLU A 1017 12.51 -15.62 -24.29
N ARG A 1018 11.46 -14.87 -24.66
CA ARG A 1018 11.60 -13.64 -25.46
C ARG A 1018 12.32 -12.53 -24.72
N ILE A 1019 12.14 -12.40 -23.41
CA ILE A 1019 12.87 -11.44 -22.57
C ILE A 1019 14.31 -11.92 -22.38
N VAL A 1020 14.52 -13.17 -21.99
CA VAL A 1020 15.86 -13.75 -21.82
C VAL A 1020 16.69 -13.60 -23.10
N SER A 1021 16.11 -13.94 -24.26
CA SER A 1021 16.79 -13.78 -25.56
C SER A 1021 17.12 -12.31 -25.87
N PHE A 1022 16.25 -11.38 -25.50
CA PHE A 1022 16.50 -9.95 -25.65
C PHE A 1022 17.66 -9.49 -24.76
N LEU A 1023 17.67 -9.90 -23.48
CA LEU A 1023 18.72 -9.56 -22.52
C LEU A 1023 20.08 -10.12 -22.94
N LEU A 1024 20.12 -11.39 -23.37
CA LEU A 1024 21.36 -12.03 -23.83
C LEU A 1024 21.91 -11.38 -25.11
N LYS A 1025 21.04 -11.02 -26.07
CA LYS A 1025 21.45 -10.36 -27.32
C LYS A 1025 22.01 -8.96 -27.10
N ASN A 1026 21.49 -8.23 -26.12
CA ASN A 1026 21.88 -6.86 -25.81
C ASN A 1026 22.91 -6.76 -24.67
N ARG A 1027 23.37 -7.90 -24.13
CA ARG A 1027 24.41 -7.95 -23.10
C ARG A 1027 25.73 -7.47 -23.70
N LYS A 1028 26.37 -6.50 -23.08
CA LYS A 1028 27.71 -6.06 -23.47
C LYS A 1028 28.75 -6.97 -22.84
N GLU A 1029 29.74 -7.43 -23.60
CA GLU A 1029 30.81 -8.32 -23.11
C GLU A 1029 31.76 -7.66 -22.08
N THR A 1030 31.65 -6.35 -21.82
CA THR A 1030 32.70 -5.53 -21.21
C THR A 1030 32.58 -5.24 -19.71
N GLU A 1031 31.60 -5.80 -18.99
CA GLU A 1031 31.34 -5.44 -17.57
C GLU A 1031 31.54 -6.59 -16.56
N ARG A 1032 32.40 -7.58 -16.87
CA ARG A 1032 32.85 -8.59 -15.89
C ARG A 1032 34.03 -8.13 -15.01
N GLU A 1033 34.58 -6.93 -15.22
CA GLU A 1033 35.81 -6.47 -14.53
C GLU A 1033 35.58 -5.85 -13.14
N TYR A 1034 34.34 -5.63 -12.69
CA TYR A 1034 34.07 -4.87 -11.46
C TYR A 1034 33.70 -5.72 -10.24
N TRP A 1035 34.12 -6.98 -10.14
CA TRP A 1035 33.93 -7.77 -8.92
C TRP A 1035 35.05 -8.81 -8.72
N LEU A 1036 35.96 -8.51 -7.80
CA LEU A 1036 36.89 -9.42 -7.14
C LEU A 1036 36.81 -9.20 -5.63
#